data_AF-J6EWR5-F1
#
_entry.id   AF-J6EWR5-F1
#
_cell.length_a   1.000
_cell.length_b   1.000
_cell.length_c   1.000
_cell.angle_alpha   90.00
_cell.angle_beta   90.00
_cell.angle_gamma   90.00
#
_symmetry.space_group_name_H-M   'P 1'
#
loop_
_entity.id
_entity.type
_entity.pdbx_description
1 polymer ?
#
loop_
_entity_poly.entity_id
_entity_poly.type
_entity_poly.pdbx_seq_one_letter_code
_entity_poly.pdbx_strand_id
1 'polypeptide(L)'
;MRSLIPSPLKLARLALLILTLAALLHVSLWYARLLHQTHFPSKAPTKGSASAVRRILERLRAAQEQHAMELSKGGPTARAGAKGAATRDNAAKKGSRWGWGRSAKEQVPLEPEVKHEVGANGLMSTNPDAGHPIYQLVADAKKRWEGKLAKASRSLPQAVGEYRRRYGRDPPAGFEAWWNYVKQKNVKLPDEYDQITRDLEPFWAFRPSHLRQLARKAGRMEGFFVLTCRRGRCRAVLNEEGLKGEALRVARERTQAQLNLLTPVQRWIPDIELPVYAHDTPWQFVGHDFKSSLEDATMLGEYYDAGSEIDTQHIGWASACAPTRPLRSFNPANTTANPHTFVSSHSLSMDPCQNPSLVSSQGFLLGYGAGPRPSDEIYPALSLCKTQLHADVLGVVHEGWTEDVGPDPEWDTKESKVLWRGSNTGVFAKKGYGSMKDGAWAKSQRMTLVAMTQKTTGTRSVLTPTLPGSPVGEPQERSYADLNSVIDVGFTSPAVQCEAALCAKIEREYAFKPRVGKSEHNNAKYLLDVDGNGWSARFKRLMSSRSAVLKATIFPEWYADRVQEWVHYIPLRADMADLYDVTQFFLGGAGTEGDADAQGQKQRDAMGQAIGEAGRDWSLNYWRHEDMVAYQFRLVLELARLLNDDRHGASYAPPMSDEDIF
;
A
#
# COMPACT_ATOMS: atom_id res chain seq x y z
N MET A 1 37.12 -42.43 -18.42
CA MET A 1 38.14 -41.46 -18.88
C MET A 1 37.77 -40.92 -20.26
N ARG A 2 37.23 -39.69 -20.32
CA ARG A 2 37.48 -38.64 -21.34
C ARG A 2 36.50 -37.46 -21.11
N SER A 3 37.10 -36.28 -20.94
CA SER A 3 36.60 -34.89 -20.99
C SER A 3 35.47 -34.42 -20.04
N LEU A 4 35.87 -33.94 -18.86
CA LEU A 4 35.24 -32.79 -18.17
C LEU A 4 36.29 -31.67 -18.09
N ILE A 5 36.62 -31.07 -19.23
CA ILE A 5 37.41 -29.83 -19.29
C ILE A 5 36.51 -28.81 -20.01
N PRO A 6 36.13 -27.68 -19.38
CA PRO A 6 35.37 -26.65 -20.05
C PRO A 6 36.16 -26.16 -21.27
N SER A 7 35.49 -26.08 -22.43
CA SER A 7 36.14 -25.65 -23.67
C SER A 7 36.87 -24.31 -23.46
N PRO A 8 38.09 -24.12 -23.99
CA PRO A 8 38.87 -22.88 -23.85
C PRO A 8 38.08 -21.61 -24.25
N LEU A 9 37.08 -21.74 -25.14
CA LEU A 9 36.15 -20.68 -25.51
C LEU A 9 35.28 -20.15 -24.34
N LYS A 10 34.90 -21.02 -23.39
CA LYS A 10 34.07 -20.64 -22.22
C LYS A 10 34.92 -19.94 -21.15
N LEU A 11 36.16 -20.39 -20.94
CA LEU A 11 37.12 -19.72 -20.07
C LEU A 11 37.52 -18.35 -20.63
N ALA A 12 37.71 -18.25 -21.95
CA ALA A 12 37.99 -16.97 -22.62
C ALA A 12 36.81 -15.98 -22.51
N ARG A 13 35.56 -16.44 -22.65
CA ARG A 13 34.37 -15.59 -22.46
C ARG A 13 34.20 -15.12 -21.01
N LEU A 14 34.50 -15.97 -20.03
CA LEU A 14 34.44 -15.60 -18.62
C LEU A 14 35.56 -14.61 -18.27
N ALA A 15 36.78 -14.83 -18.75
CA ALA A 15 37.89 -13.90 -18.58
C ALA A 15 37.61 -12.54 -19.23
N LEU A 16 37.01 -12.54 -20.43
CA LEU A 16 36.60 -11.31 -21.10
C LEU A 16 35.55 -10.57 -20.27
N LEU A 17 34.52 -11.26 -19.76
CA LEU A 17 33.47 -10.66 -18.93
C LEU A 17 34.02 -10.03 -17.64
N ILE A 18 34.98 -10.70 -16.99
CA ILE A 18 35.66 -10.19 -15.78
C ILE A 18 36.48 -8.94 -16.11
N LEU A 19 37.18 -8.94 -17.24
CA LEU A 19 37.94 -7.77 -17.70
C LEU A 19 37.03 -6.59 -18.06
N THR A 20 35.86 -6.83 -18.69
CA THR A 20 34.89 -5.75 -18.97
C THR A 20 34.30 -5.18 -17.69
N LEU A 21 33.98 -6.02 -16.71
CA LEU A 21 33.47 -5.56 -15.41
C LEU A 21 34.54 -4.78 -14.64
N ALA A 22 35.80 -5.22 -14.66
CA ALA A 22 36.91 -4.49 -14.05
C ALA A 22 37.16 -3.14 -14.73
N ALA A 23 37.07 -3.07 -16.06
CA ALA A 23 37.18 -1.83 -16.81
C ALA A 23 36.03 -0.84 -16.51
N LEU A 24 34.79 -1.33 -16.45
CA LEU A 24 33.63 -0.51 -16.07
C LEU A 24 33.75 0.01 -14.64
N LEU A 25 34.26 -0.80 -13.71
CA LEU A 25 34.51 -0.36 -12.33
C LEU A 25 35.59 0.72 -12.27
N HIS A 26 36.67 0.57 -13.06
CA HIS A 26 37.73 1.57 -13.14
C HIS A 26 37.25 2.89 -13.75
N VAL A 27 36.42 2.84 -14.79
CA VAL A 27 35.82 4.03 -15.40
C VAL A 27 34.86 4.72 -14.43
N SER A 28 34.03 3.96 -13.70
CA SER A 28 33.13 4.50 -12.67
C SER A 28 33.90 5.15 -11.51
N LEU A 29 35.01 4.55 -11.07
CA LEU A 29 35.88 5.13 -10.03
C LEU A 29 36.63 6.37 -10.52
N TRP A 30 37.04 6.38 -11.79
CA TRP A 30 37.66 7.55 -12.41
C TRP A 30 36.65 8.70 -12.56
N TYR A 31 35.41 8.41 -13.00
CA TYR A 31 34.33 9.39 -13.12
C TYR A 31 33.90 9.94 -11.75
N ALA A 32 33.83 9.10 -10.71
CA ALA A 32 33.57 9.53 -9.33
C ALA A 32 34.69 10.44 -8.79
N ARG A 33 35.96 10.16 -9.11
CA ARG A 33 37.09 11.04 -8.77
C ARG A 33 37.04 12.37 -9.54
N LEU A 34 36.65 12.35 -10.82
CA LEU A 34 36.50 13.54 -11.63
C LEU A 34 35.39 14.44 -11.07
N LEU A 35 34.21 13.87 -10.80
CA LEU A 35 33.07 14.58 -10.20
C LEU A 35 33.42 15.19 -8.84
N HIS A 36 34.19 14.48 -8.02
CA HIS A 36 34.64 15.01 -6.72
C HIS A 36 35.64 16.17 -6.88
N GLN A 37 36.54 16.12 -7.87
CA GLN A 37 37.48 17.21 -8.15
C GLN A 37 36.82 18.45 -8.76
N THR A 38 35.76 18.28 -9.56
CA THR A 38 35.07 19.38 -10.24
C THR A 38 34.00 20.07 -9.38
N HIS A 39 33.46 19.41 -8.34
CA HIS A 39 32.36 19.96 -7.53
C HIS A 39 32.72 20.26 -6.07
N PHE A 40 33.87 19.78 -5.55
CA PHE A 40 34.29 20.03 -4.17
C PHE A 40 35.80 20.29 -4.04
N PRO A 41 36.31 21.46 -4.49
CA PRO A 41 37.75 21.72 -4.52
C PRO A 41 38.37 22.03 -3.14
N SER A 42 37.63 22.00 -2.02
CA SER A 42 38.15 22.54 -0.75
C SER A 42 37.69 21.88 0.56
N LYS A 43 37.41 20.57 0.61
CA LYS A 43 37.32 19.86 1.92
C LYS A 43 37.90 18.45 1.84
N ALA A 44 38.87 18.17 2.71
CA ALA A 44 39.39 16.82 2.92
C ALA A 44 38.29 15.92 3.52
N PRO A 45 38.16 14.65 3.09
CA PRO A 45 37.17 13.74 3.65
C PRO A 45 37.46 13.47 5.13
N THR A 46 36.42 13.50 5.96
CA THR A 46 36.53 13.12 7.38
C THR A 46 36.89 11.63 7.48
N LYS A 47 37.75 11.26 8.43
CA LYS A 47 38.26 9.89 8.62
C LYS A 47 37.14 8.82 8.73
N GLY A 48 35.91 9.20 9.09
CA GLY A 48 34.74 8.31 9.17
C GLY A 48 34.22 7.82 7.81
N SER A 49 34.20 8.68 6.78
CA SER A 49 33.64 8.33 5.46
C SER A 49 34.51 7.31 4.70
N ALA A 50 35.83 7.47 4.74
CA ALA A 50 36.77 6.53 4.11
C ALA A 50 36.80 5.16 4.83
N SER A 51 36.57 5.14 6.15
CA SER A 51 36.43 3.93 6.96
C SER A 51 35.15 3.15 6.60
N ALA A 52 34.03 3.85 6.45
CA ALA A 52 32.75 3.24 6.07
C ALA A 52 32.81 2.60 4.68
N VAL A 53 33.34 3.32 3.68
CA VAL A 53 33.52 2.79 2.31
C VAL A 53 34.41 1.55 2.29
N ARG A 54 35.51 1.55 3.07
CA ARG A 54 36.41 0.40 3.16
C ARG A 54 35.72 -0.84 3.76
N ARG A 55 34.91 -0.66 4.80
CA ARG A 55 34.16 -1.75 5.45
C ARG A 55 33.05 -2.32 4.55
N ILE A 56 32.37 -1.48 3.77
CA ILE A 56 31.39 -1.91 2.77
C ILE A 56 32.07 -2.79 1.70
N LEU A 57 33.24 -2.37 1.21
CA LEU A 57 34.02 -3.13 0.23
C LEU A 57 34.51 -4.47 0.79
N GLU A 58 34.90 -4.52 2.07
CA GLU A 58 35.30 -5.76 2.75
C GLU A 58 34.13 -6.73 2.91
N ARG A 59 32.92 -6.24 3.24
CA ARG A 59 31.70 -7.07 3.32
C ARG A 59 31.22 -7.57 1.97
N LEU A 60 31.32 -6.76 0.91
CA LEU A 60 31.00 -7.19 -0.46
C LEU A 60 31.95 -8.30 -0.93
N ARG A 61 33.24 -8.24 -0.56
CA ARG A 61 34.19 -9.33 -0.80
C ARG A 61 33.82 -10.60 -0.03
N ALA A 62 33.47 -10.49 1.25
CA ALA A 62 33.06 -11.64 2.06
C ALA A 62 31.79 -12.32 1.51
N ALA A 63 30.81 -11.54 1.05
CA ALA A 63 29.59 -12.05 0.42
C ALA A 63 29.88 -12.75 -0.92
N GLN A 64 30.83 -12.24 -1.71
CA GLN A 64 31.28 -12.91 -2.94
C GLN A 64 32.01 -14.23 -2.66
N GLU A 65 32.83 -14.30 -1.60
CA GLU A 65 33.52 -15.52 -1.18
C GLU A 65 32.55 -16.59 -0.65
N GLN A 66 31.53 -16.19 0.11
CA GLN A 66 30.44 -17.09 0.54
C GLN A 66 29.65 -17.65 -0.65
N HIS A 67 29.28 -16.79 -1.62
CA HIS A 67 28.57 -17.22 -2.81
C HIS A 67 29.41 -18.18 -3.68
N ALA A 68 30.72 -17.96 -3.77
CA ALA A 68 31.66 -18.86 -4.45
C ALA A 68 31.79 -20.21 -3.73
N MET A 69 31.74 -20.23 -2.39
CA MET A 69 31.74 -21.48 -1.60
C MET A 69 30.45 -22.28 -1.75
N GLU A 70 29.28 -21.63 -1.80
CA GLU A 70 27.99 -22.30 -2.01
C GLU A 70 27.90 -22.97 -3.39
N LEU A 71 28.43 -22.31 -4.43
CA LEU A 71 28.52 -22.88 -5.78
C LEU A 71 29.46 -24.09 -5.86
N SER A 72 30.42 -24.24 -4.94
CA SER A 72 31.34 -25.39 -4.88
C SER A 72 30.73 -26.64 -4.22
N LYS A 73 29.63 -26.50 -3.47
CA LYS A 73 29.00 -27.59 -2.70
C LYS A 73 27.83 -28.30 -3.42
N GLY A 74 27.43 -27.83 -4.59
CA GLY A 74 26.32 -28.41 -5.38
C GLY A 74 26.76 -29.46 -6.40
N GLY A 75 26.92 -30.72 -6.00
CA GLY A 75 27.04 -31.87 -6.92
C GLY A 75 25.65 -32.46 -7.26
N PRO A 76 25.38 -32.91 -8.51
CA PRO A 76 24.06 -33.39 -8.90
C PRO A 76 23.81 -34.86 -8.52
N THR A 77 22.83 -35.13 -7.66
CA THR A 77 22.29 -36.49 -7.46
C THR A 77 21.19 -36.79 -8.48
N ALA A 78 21.43 -37.77 -9.34
CA ALA A 78 20.46 -38.30 -10.30
C ALA A 78 19.39 -39.16 -9.60
N ARG A 79 18.11 -38.92 -9.92
CA ARG A 79 16.96 -39.68 -9.40
C ARG A 79 16.55 -40.72 -10.44
N ALA A 80 16.79 -42.00 -10.14
CA ALA A 80 16.27 -43.12 -10.91
C ALA A 80 14.79 -43.38 -10.56
N GLY A 81 13.98 -43.65 -11.58
CA GLY A 81 12.54 -43.91 -11.44
C GLY A 81 12.22 -45.32 -10.95
N ALA A 82 11.07 -45.45 -10.29
CA ALA A 82 10.40 -46.74 -10.06
C ALA A 82 8.89 -46.58 -10.28
N LYS A 83 8.36 -47.46 -11.12
CA LYS A 83 6.93 -47.69 -11.37
C LYS A 83 6.34 -48.52 -10.24
N GLY A 84 5.11 -48.24 -9.84
CA GLY A 84 4.26 -49.10 -9.00
C GLY A 84 2.89 -48.43 -8.84
N ALA A 85 1.90 -48.84 -9.62
CA ALA A 85 0.85 -49.80 -9.24
C ALA A 85 -0.28 -49.13 -8.43
N ALA A 86 -1.46 -49.10 -9.06
CA ALA A 86 -2.68 -48.53 -8.56
C ALA A 86 -3.37 -49.46 -7.55
N THR A 87 -3.98 -48.88 -6.52
CA THR A 87 -5.20 -49.40 -5.90
C THR A 87 -6.14 -48.25 -5.58
N ARG A 88 -7.40 -48.44 -5.97
CA ARG A 88 -8.55 -47.61 -5.65
C ARG A 88 -8.95 -47.91 -4.21
N ASP A 89 -9.31 -46.89 -3.44
CA ASP A 89 -10.47 -46.96 -2.54
C ASP A 89 -11.07 -45.57 -2.33
N ASN A 90 -12.39 -45.53 -2.50
CA ASN A 90 -13.28 -44.39 -2.34
C ASN A 90 -13.72 -44.27 -0.87
N ALA A 91 -13.77 -43.04 -0.32
CA ALA A 91 -14.98 -42.49 0.31
C ALA A 91 -14.76 -41.09 0.92
N ALA A 92 -15.54 -40.13 0.41
CA ALA A 92 -16.25 -39.07 1.10
C ALA A 92 -15.51 -38.08 2.05
N LYS A 93 -15.22 -36.87 1.53
CA LYS A 93 -15.54 -35.60 2.22
C LYS A 93 -16.03 -34.57 1.19
N LYS A 94 -17.33 -34.25 1.26
CA LYS A 94 -17.97 -33.15 0.53
C LYS A 94 -17.43 -31.82 1.06
N GLY A 95 -16.54 -31.20 0.29
CA GLY A 95 -16.26 -29.76 0.35
C GLY A 95 -16.75 -29.15 -0.95
N SER A 96 -17.52 -28.05 -0.85
CA SER A 96 -18.05 -27.30 -2.00
C SER A 96 -16.91 -26.76 -2.87
N ARG A 97 -16.58 -27.53 -3.90
CA ARG A 97 -15.74 -27.10 -5.02
C ARG A 97 -16.67 -26.47 -6.04
N TRP A 98 -16.87 -25.15 -5.96
CA TRP A 98 -17.45 -24.42 -7.09
C TRP A 98 -16.51 -24.61 -8.29
N GLY A 99 -17.06 -25.23 -9.33
CA GLY A 99 -16.35 -25.67 -10.51
C GLY A 99 -15.99 -24.49 -11.40
N TRP A 100 -14.75 -24.04 -11.31
CA TRP A 100 -14.08 -23.40 -12.44
C TRP A 100 -13.38 -24.52 -13.22
N GLY A 101 -14.13 -25.14 -14.13
CA GLY A 101 -13.71 -26.32 -14.85
C GLY A 101 -14.26 -26.32 -16.28
N ARG A 102 -13.47 -25.74 -17.19
CA ARG A 102 -13.43 -25.98 -18.65
C ARG A 102 -14.78 -25.87 -19.37
N SER A 103 -15.10 -24.66 -19.83
CA SER A 103 -15.87 -24.46 -21.06
C SER A 103 -15.16 -23.40 -21.90
N ALA A 104 -15.00 -23.73 -23.18
CA ALA A 104 -14.34 -22.98 -24.26
C ALA A 104 -12.88 -22.54 -24.00
N LYS A 105 -11.99 -22.91 -24.93
CA LYS A 105 -10.80 -22.12 -25.19
C LYS A 105 -11.30 -20.74 -25.65
N GLU A 106 -11.51 -19.84 -24.72
CA GLU A 106 -11.60 -18.42 -25.02
C GLU A 106 -10.22 -18.08 -25.59
N GLN A 107 -10.16 -17.91 -26.91
CA GLN A 107 -8.96 -17.40 -27.55
C GLN A 107 -8.73 -16.03 -26.92
N VAL A 108 -7.75 -15.95 -26.02
CA VAL A 108 -7.20 -14.68 -25.57
C VAL A 108 -6.90 -13.91 -26.86
N PRO A 109 -7.58 -12.78 -27.11
CA PRO A 109 -7.26 -11.96 -28.28
C PRO A 109 -5.75 -11.68 -28.21
N LEU A 110 -5.04 -11.89 -29.32
CA LEU A 110 -3.64 -11.53 -29.45
C LEU A 110 -3.49 -10.12 -28.88
N GLU A 111 -2.64 -9.95 -27.86
CA GLU A 111 -2.36 -8.63 -27.30
C GLU A 111 -2.05 -7.70 -28.48
N PRO A 112 -2.66 -6.50 -28.57
CA PRO A 112 -2.17 -5.51 -29.51
C PRO A 112 -0.67 -5.35 -29.26
N GLU A 113 0.13 -5.38 -30.33
CA GLU A 113 1.59 -5.28 -30.25
C GLU A 113 2.02 -3.94 -29.57
N VAL A 114 1.11 -2.96 -29.59
CA VAL A 114 1.21 -1.65 -28.98
C VAL A 114 0.66 -1.67 -27.54
N LYS A 115 1.51 -1.30 -26.57
CA LYS A 115 1.16 -1.25 -25.14
C LYS A 115 1.06 0.18 -24.62
N HIS A 116 0.33 0.35 -23.53
CA HIS A 116 0.39 1.57 -22.72
C HIS A 116 1.70 1.68 -21.96
N GLU A 117 2.11 2.91 -21.68
CA GLU A 117 3.32 3.18 -20.90
C GLU A 117 2.97 3.34 -19.42
N VAL A 118 3.69 2.62 -18.55
CA VAL A 118 3.53 2.75 -17.10
C VAL A 118 4.67 3.60 -16.54
N GLY A 119 4.32 4.74 -15.97
CA GLY A 119 5.26 5.64 -15.30
C GLY A 119 5.68 5.13 -13.92
N ALA A 120 6.84 5.61 -13.45
CA ALA A 120 7.38 5.31 -12.13
C ALA A 120 6.49 5.82 -10.97
N ASN A 121 5.55 6.71 -11.27
CA ASN A 121 4.57 7.27 -10.35
C ASN A 121 3.32 6.39 -10.15
N GLY A 122 3.30 5.17 -10.72
CA GLY A 122 2.16 4.26 -10.61
C GLY A 122 0.98 4.61 -11.51
N LEU A 123 1.18 5.48 -12.50
CA LEU A 123 0.17 5.87 -13.47
C LEU A 123 0.49 5.28 -14.86
N MET A 124 -0.53 4.85 -15.56
CA MET A 124 -0.48 4.38 -16.94
C MET A 124 -0.95 5.49 -17.87
N SER A 125 -0.08 5.88 -18.81
CA SER A 125 -0.41 6.81 -19.88
C SER A 125 -1.12 6.09 -21.02
N THR A 126 -2.22 6.68 -21.49
CA THR A 126 -2.98 6.15 -22.61
C THR A 126 -2.19 6.29 -23.90
N ASN A 127 -2.19 5.22 -24.70
CA ASN A 127 -1.68 5.22 -26.06
C ASN A 127 -2.91 5.08 -26.97
N PRO A 128 -3.23 6.09 -27.81
CA PRO A 128 -4.41 6.08 -28.68
C PRO A 128 -4.48 4.88 -29.64
N ASP A 129 -3.34 4.33 -30.04
CA ASP A 129 -3.25 3.21 -30.97
C ASP A 129 -3.42 1.84 -30.29
N ALA A 130 -3.32 1.80 -28.95
CA ALA A 130 -3.56 0.60 -28.16
C ALA A 130 -5.04 0.47 -27.78
N GLY A 131 -5.44 -0.71 -27.28
CA GLY A 131 -6.77 -0.92 -26.73
C GLY A 131 -7.09 -0.01 -25.53
N HIS A 132 -8.32 -0.01 -25.02
CA HIS A 132 -8.63 0.79 -23.83
C HIS A 132 -7.78 0.34 -22.60
N PRO A 133 -7.12 1.25 -21.84
CA PRO A 133 -6.19 0.90 -20.77
C PRO A 133 -6.72 -0.06 -19.70
N ILE A 134 -8.00 0.06 -19.34
CA ILE A 134 -8.64 -0.80 -18.34
C ILE A 134 -8.57 -2.29 -18.70
N TYR A 135 -8.61 -2.67 -19.99
CA TYR A 135 -8.45 -4.07 -20.39
C TYR A 135 -7.07 -4.62 -19.99
N GLN A 136 -6.01 -3.87 -20.28
CA GLN A 136 -4.64 -4.25 -19.90
C GLN A 136 -4.48 -4.28 -18.37
N LEU A 137 -4.97 -3.25 -17.68
CA LEU A 137 -4.88 -3.13 -16.22
C LEU A 137 -5.52 -4.32 -15.49
N VAL A 138 -6.72 -4.73 -15.92
CA VAL A 138 -7.42 -5.88 -15.35
C VAL A 138 -6.69 -7.20 -15.67
N ALA A 139 -6.20 -7.37 -16.90
CA ALA A 139 -5.46 -8.58 -17.28
C ALA A 139 -4.15 -8.72 -16.49
N ASP A 140 -3.36 -7.64 -16.42
CA ASP A 140 -2.09 -7.60 -15.68
C ASP A 140 -2.31 -7.82 -14.18
N ALA A 141 -3.39 -7.24 -13.61
CA ALA A 141 -3.71 -7.42 -12.20
C ALA A 141 -4.14 -8.84 -11.86
N LYS A 142 -4.93 -9.51 -12.72
CA LYS A 142 -5.28 -10.93 -12.55
C LYS A 142 -4.03 -11.80 -12.52
N LYS A 143 -3.09 -11.59 -13.45
CA LYS A 143 -1.81 -12.30 -13.48
C LYS A 143 -0.98 -12.07 -12.21
N ARG A 144 -0.93 -10.82 -11.70
CA ARG A 144 -0.27 -10.50 -10.42
C ARG A 144 -0.92 -11.22 -9.24
N TRP A 145 -2.24 -11.24 -9.18
CA TRP A 145 -2.99 -11.94 -8.12
C TRP A 145 -2.75 -13.45 -8.12
N GLU A 146 -2.84 -14.09 -9.29
CA GLU A 146 -2.57 -15.52 -9.45
C GLU A 146 -1.14 -15.87 -9.06
N GLY A 147 -0.17 -15.03 -9.47
CA GLY A 147 1.22 -15.17 -9.09
C GLY A 147 1.46 -15.05 -7.58
N LYS A 148 0.73 -14.15 -6.91
CA LYS A 148 0.76 -13.98 -5.45
C LYS A 148 0.24 -15.24 -4.76
N LEU A 149 -0.93 -15.75 -5.16
CA LEU A 149 -1.50 -16.97 -4.59
C LEU A 149 -0.64 -18.22 -4.84
N ALA A 150 -0.02 -18.33 -6.01
CA ALA A 150 0.81 -19.47 -6.36
C ALA A 150 2.09 -19.59 -5.52
N LYS A 151 2.64 -18.45 -5.08
CA LYS A 151 3.88 -18.37 -4.29
C LYS A 151 3.68 -18.52 -2.78
N ALA A 152 2.44 -18.49 -2.30
CA ALA A 152 2.14 -18.55 -0.87
C ALA A 152 2.72 -19.82 -0.20
N SER A 153 3.45 -19.60 0.89
CA SER A 153 4.05 -20.62 1.74
C SER A 153 3.01 -21.61 2.27
N ARG A 154 3.35 -22.91 2.27
CA ARG A 154 2.44 -23.99 2.70
C ARG A 154 2.90 -24.73 3.95
N SER A 155 4.13 -24.47 4.39
CA SER A 155 4.77 -25.07 5.55
C SER A 155 5.61 -24.05 6.31
N LEU A 156 5.90 -24.33 7.58
CA LEU A 156 6.72 -23.46 8.42
C LEU A 156 8.12 -23.24 7.79
N PRO A 157 8.85 -24.28 7.33
CA PRO A 157 10.16 -24.06 6.69
C PRO A 157 10.09 -23.18 5.44
N GLN A 158 9.04 -23.30 4.63
CA GLN A 158 8.83 -22.42 3.47
C GLN A 158 8.60 -20.97 3.91
N ALA A 159 7.76 -20.74 4.92
CA ALA A 159 7.50 -19.39 5.44
C ALA A 159 8.75 -18.74 6.06
N VAL A 160 9.56 -19.52 6.77
CA VAL A 160 10.86 -19.05 7.30
C VAL A 160 11.82 -18.71 6.14
N GLY A 161 11.92 -19.58 5.13
CA GLY A 161 12.77 -19.36 3.96
C GLY A 161 12.34 -18.14 3.16
N GLU A 162 11.05 -17.97 2.93
CA GLU A 162 10.48 -16.81 2.22
C GLU A 162 10.69 -15.53 3.02
N TYR A 163 10.52 -15.56 4.34
CA TYR A 163 10.82 -14.43 5.22
C TYR A 163 12.29 -14.00 5.10
N ARG A 164 13.24 -14.95 5.17
CA ARG A 164 14.68 -14.67 4.99
C ARG A 164 14.98 -14.10 3.61
N ARG A 165 14.38 -14.68 2.56
CA ARG A 165 14.54 -14.22 1.17
C ARG A 165 14.04 -12.77 0.99
N ARG A 166 12.92 -12.41 1.62
CA ARG A 166 12.33 -11.06 1.51
C ARG A 166 13.07 -10.02 2.33
N TYR A 167 13.45 -10.36 3.57
CA TYR A 167 13.85 -9.35 4.56
C TYR A 167 15.31 -9.47 5.02
N GLY A 168 16.04 -10.49 4.56
CA GLY A 168 17.46 -10.66 4.88
C GLY A 168 17.76 -10.90 6.36
N ARG A 169 16.77 -11.38 7.13
CA ARG A 169 16.88 -11.63 8.58
C ARG A 169 16.03 -12.83 8.98
N ASP A 170 16.32 -13.40 10.15
CA ASP A 170 15.49 -14.46 10.72
C ASP A 170 14.13 -13.91 11.17
N PRO A 171 13.05 -14.72 11.15
CA PRO A 171 11.78 -14.31 11.73
C PRO A 171 11.88 -14.06 13.25
N PRO A 172 10.90 -13.39 13.89
CA PRO A 172 10.93 -13.16 15.33
C PRO A 172 10.64 -14.44 16.13
N ALA A 173 11.10 -14.49 17.38
CA ALA A 173 10.66 -15.50 18.33
C ALA A 173 9.12 -15.50 18.42
N GLY A 174 8.52 -16.69 18.50
CA GLY A 174 7.06 -16.86 18.39
C GLY A 174 6.53 -16.99 16.96
N PHE A 175 7.38 -16.93 15.93
CA PHE A 175 6.95 -17.14 14.53
C PHE A 175 6.27 -18.49 14.29
N GLU A 176 6.71 -19.57 14.95
CA GLU A 176 6.02 -20.85 14.87
C GLU A 176 4.61 -20.80 15.46
N ALA A 177 4.41 -20.12 16.59
CA ALA A 177 3.08 -19.93 17.17
C ALA A 177 2.18 -19.10 16.24
N TRP A 178 2.73 -18.07 15.61
CA TRP A 178 2.06 -17.31 14.56
C TRP A 178 1.71 -18.18 13.35
N TRP A 179 2.63 -19.02 12.87
CA TRP A 179 2.38 -19.94 11.77
C TRP A 179 1.28 -20.96 12.11
N ASN A 180 1.28 -21.49 13.32
CA ASN A 180 0.25 -22.39 13.82
C ASN A 180 -1.12 -21.70 13.86
N TYR A 181 -1.19 -20.43 14.26
CA TYR A 181 -2.41 -19.63 14.19
C TYR A 181 -2.88 -19.46 12.73
N VAL A 182 -1.98 -19.06 11.83
CA VAL A 182 -2.24 -18.90 10.39
C VAL A 182 -2.82 -20.18 9.78
N LYS A 183 -2.22 -21.33 10.07
CA LYS A 183 -2.68 -22.65 9.63
C LYS A 183 -4.05 -23.00 10.23
N GLN A 184 -4.21 -22.87 11.54
CA GLN A 184 -5.43 -23.21 12.26
C GLN A 184 -6.63 -22.37 11.79
N LYS A 185 -6.40 -21.08 11.51
CA LYS A 185 -7.43 -20.13 11.09
C LYS A 185 -7.57 -19.99 9.57
N ASN A 186 -6.81 -20.78 8.82
CA ASN A 186 -6.83 -20.78 7.35
C ASN A 186 -6.59 -19.36 6.78
N VAL A 187 -5.57 -18.67 7.27
CA VAL A 187 -5.13 -17.37 6.72
C VAL A 187 -4.42 -17.62 5.39
N LYS A 188 -4.95 -17.02 4.31
CA LYS A 188 -4.61 -17.41 2.92
C LYS A 188 -3.39 -16.71 2.33
N LEU A 189 -2.93 -15.62 2.94
CA LEU A 189 -1.78 -14.82 2.49
C LEU A 189 -0.73 -14.75 3.60
N PRO A 190 0.02 -15.84 3.85
CA PRO A 190 0.97 -15.93 4.95
C PRO A 190 2.27 -15.13 4.72
N ASP A 191 2.61 -14.75 3.50
CA ASP A 191 3.88 -14.07 3.21
C ASP A 191 3.73 -12.55 2.96
N GLU A 192 2.50 -12.05 2.85
CA GLU A 192 2.19 -10.67 2.44
C GLU A 192 2.16 -9.72 3.65
N TYR A 193 3.35 -9.43 4.19
CA TYR A 193 3.60 -8.62 5.39
C TYR A 193 4.65 -7.51 5.18
N ASP A 194 4.97 -7.18 3.93
CA ASP A 194 6.08 -6.29 3.60
C ASP A 194 5.95 -4.90 4.26
N GLN A 195 4.72 -4.38 4.42
CA GLN A 195 4.41 -3.14 5.14
C GLN A 195 4.99 -3.11 6.56
N ILE A 196 4.92 -4.23 7.31
CA ILE A 196 5.49 -4.31 8.67
C ILE A 196 7.00 -4.07 8.61
N THR A 197 7.69 -4.76 7.71
CA THR A 197 9.15 -4.63 7.60
C THR A 197 9.54 -3.22 7.16
N ARG A 198 8.85 -2.65 6.14
CA ARG A 198 9.13 -1.28 5.66
C ARG A 198 8.96 -0.23 6.77
N ASP A 199 7.93 -0.38 7.61
CA ASP A 199 7.69 0.58 8.70
C ASP A 199 8.69 0.41 9.85
N LEU A 200 9.14 -0.82 10.12
CA LEU A 200 10.07 -1.09 11.22
C LEU A 200 11.54 -0.90 10.86
N GLU A 201 11.89 -0.83 9.57
CA GLU A 201 13.28 -0.76 9.09
C GLU A 201 14.11 0.37 9.73
N PRO A 202 13.62 1.63 9.81
CA PRO A 202 14.41 2.72 10.39
C PRO A 202 14.68 2.54 11.88
N PHE A 203 13.86 1.75 12.59
CA PHE A 203 14.02 1.59 14.03
C PHE A 203 15.15 0.62 14.41
N TRP A 204 15.60 -0.23 13.49
CA TRP A 204 16.71 -1.15 13.75
C TRP A 204 18.03 -0.43 14.05
N ALA A 205 18.19 0.79 13.54
CA ALA A 205 19.32 1.68 13.79
C ALA A 205 19.43 2.18 15.24
N PHE A 206 18.42 1.95 16.09
CA PHE A 206 18.47 2.39 17.49
C PHE A 206 18.82 1.26 18.44
N ARG A 207 19.53 1.60 19.52
CA ARG A 207 19.72 0.69 20.65
C ARG A 207 18.36 0.33 21.27
N PRO A 208 18.10 -0.93 21.63
CA PRO A 208 16.84 -1.34 22.24
C PRO A 208 16.45 -0.52 23.48
N SER A 209 17.42 -0.18 24.33
CA SER A 209 17.22 0.65 25.52
C SER A 209 16.70 2.06 25.17
N HIS A 210 17.20 2.65 24.09
CA HIS A 210 16.76 3.95 23.60
C HIS A 210 15.36 3.89 22.99
N LEU A 211 15.05 2.85 22.19
CA LEU A 211 13.70 2.63 21.67
C LEU A 211 12.66 2.49 22.79
N ARG A 212 12.98 1.78 23.88
CA ARG A 212 12.09 1.69 25.05
C ARG A 212 11.90 3.03 25.76
N GLN A 213 12.89 3.93 25.72
CA GLN A 213 12.72 5.30 26.22
C GLN A 213 11.77 6.10 25.31
N LEU A 214 11.95 6.03 23.99
CA LEU A 214 11.07 6.68 23.01
C LEU A 214 9.64 6.14 23.10
N ALA A 215 9.45 4.83 23.24
CA ALA A 215 8.13 4.21 23.43
C ALA A 215 7.42 4.77 24.67
N ARG A 216 8.12 4.86 25.81
CA ARG A 216 7.58 5.43 27.06
C ARG A 216 7.30 6.93 26.93
N LYS A 217 8.14 7.67 26.20
CA LYS A 217 7.91 9.08 25.88
C LYS A 217 6.61 9.24 25.09
N ALA A 218 6.43 8.44 24.04
CA ALA A 218 5.22 8.46 23.22
C ALA A 218 3.95 8.10 24.01
N GLY A 219 4.01 7.07 24.85
CA GLY A 219 2.85 6.63 25.66
C GLY A 219 2.35 7.65 26.69
N ARG A 220 3.12 8.72 26.96
CA ARG A 220 2.72 9.83 27.84
C ARG A 220 2.13 11.03 27.10
N MET A 221 2.21 11.04 25.76
CA MET A 221 1.69 12.14 24.97
C MET A 221 0.16 12.07 24.90
N GLU A 222 -0.47 13.22 24.62
CA GLU A 222 -1.91 13.29 24.35
C GLU A 222 -2.27 12.45 23.12
N GLY A 223 -3.44 11.82 23.14
CA GLY A 223 -3.93 11.02 22.01
C GLY A 223 -3.33 9.62 21.92
N PHE A 224 -2.56 9.17 22.92
CA PHE A 224 -2.03 7.81 22.99
C PHE A 224 -2.74 6.93 24.01
N PHE A 225 -2.78 5.64 23.72
CA PHE A 225 -2.95 4.60 24.74
C PHE A 225 -1.78 3.63 24.69
N VAL A 226 -1.55 2.93 25.80
CA VAL A 226 -0.46 1.98 25.93
C VAL A 226 -1.01 0.56 26.05
N LEU A 227 -0.67 -0.29 25.10
CA LEU A 227 -0.86 -1.74 25.17
C LEU A 227 0.30 -2.36 25.93
N THR A 228 0.00 -3.13 26.97
CA THR A 228 1.01 -3.83 27.78
C THR A 228 0.67 -5.32 27.81
N CYS A 229 1.57 -6.16 27.32
CA CYS A 229 1.49 -7.60 27.50
C CYS A 229 2.56 -8.05 28.49
N ARG A 230 2.15 -8.80 29.51
CA ARG A 230 3.02 -9.35 30.56
C ARG A 230 2.60 -10.77 30.90
N ARG A 231 3.54 -11.71 30.87
CA ARG A 231 3.30 -13.12 31.24
C ARG A 231 2.06 -13.71 30.55
N GLY A 232 1.96 -13.48 29.24
CA GLY A 232 0.86 -14.02 28.42
C GLY A 232 -0.50 -13.36 28.61
N ARG A 233 -0.57 -12.18 29.27
CA ARG A 233 -1.80 -11.39 29.40
C ARG A 233 -1.60 -9.96 28.93
N CYS A 234 -2.54 -9.44 28.14
CA CYS A 234 -2.50 -8.07 27.64
C CYS A 234 -3.53 -7.17 28.31
N ARG A 235 -3.19 -5.89 28.49
CA ARG A 235 -4.08 -4.81 28.95
C ARG A 235 -3.82 -3.54 28.13
N ALA A 236 -4.79 -2.65 28.06
CA ALA A 236 -4.67 -1.36 27.40
C ALA A 236 -5.04 -0.23 28.37
N VAL A 237 -4.27 0.86 28.38
CA VAL A 237 -4.56 2.05 29.21
C VAL A 237 -4.54 3.29 28.33
N LEU A 238 -5.68 3.96 28.23
CA LEU A 238 -5.83 5.22 27.50
C LEU A 238 -5.35 6.40 28.33
N ASN A 239 -4.55 7.28 27.72
CA ASN A 239 -4.35 8.62 28.26
C ASN A 239 -5.60 9.47 27.96
N GLU A 240 -6.44 9.70 28.96
CA GLU A 240 -7.68 10.48 28.82
C GLU A 240 -7.45 12.00 28.94
N GLU A 241 -6.22 12.45 29.22
CA GLU A 241 -5.90 13.86 29.31
C GLU A 241 -6.20 14.57 27.98
N GLY A 242 -6.85 15.75 28.04
CA GLY A 242 -7.25 16.52 26.87
C GLY A 242 -8.49 15.99 26.12
N LEU A 243 -8.86 14.72 26.30
CA LEU A 243 -9.96 14.09 25.56
C LEU A 243 -11.33 14.32 26.21
N LYS A 244 -12.31 14.77 25.42
CA LYS A 244 -13.70 15.01 25.88
C LYS A 244 -14.73 14.58 24.83
N GLY A 245 -15.95 14.29 25.30
CA GLY A 245 -17.10 13.99 24.45
C GLY A 245 -16.82 12.88 23.43
N GLU A 246 -17.05 13.19 22.16
CA GLU A 246 -16.88 12.23 21.06
C GLU A 246 -15.45 11.74 20.90
N ALA A 247 -14.45 12.61 21.10
CA ALA A 247 -13.04 12.22 20.99
C ALA A 247 -12.67 11.16 22.03
N LEU A 248 -13.17 11.31 23.27
CA LEU A 248 -12.95 10.33 24.33
C LEU A 248 -13.65 9.00 24.04
N ARG A 249 -14.90 9.04 23.54
CA ARG A 249 -15.66 7.84 23.16
C ARG A 249 -14.92 7.04 22.09
N VAL A 250 -14.51 7.71 21.01
CA VAL A 250 -13.77 7.09 19.89
C VAL A 250 -12.42 6.52 20.35
N ALA A 251 -11.68 7.26 21.19
CA ALA A 251 -10.41 6.78 21.73
C ALA A 251 -10.57 5.51 22.58
N ARG A 252 -11.62 5.44 23.42
CA ARG A 252 -11.93 4.23 24.21
C ARG A 252 -12.29 3.04 23.33
N GLU A 253 -13.10 3.24 22.30
CA GLU A 253 -13.46 2.19 21.33
C GLU A 253 -12.23 1.67 20.58
N ARG A 254 -11.36 2.56 20.10
CA ARG A 254 -10.10 2.19 19.44
C ARG A 254 -9.17 1.43 20.38
N THR A 255 -9.07 1.87 21.64
CA THR A 255 -8.28 1.20 22.68
C THR A 255 -8.76 -0.24 22.91
N GLN A 256 -10.08 -0.42 23.09
CA GLN A 256 -10.65 -1.74 23.31
C GLN A 256 -10.53 -2.64 22.07
N ALA A 257 -10.72 -2.08 20.88
CA ALA A 257 -10.60 -2.83 19.63
C ALA A 257 -9.18 -3.38 19.41
N GLN A 258 -8.14 -2.58 19.68
CA GLN A 258 -6.76 -3.06 19.61
C GLN A 258 -6.48 -4.17 20.62
N LEU A 259 -6.97 -4.03 21.87
CA LEU A 259 -6.83 -5.09 22.87
C LEU A 259 -7.50 -6.39 22.41
N ASN A 260 -8.70 -6.31 21.84
CA ASN A 260 -9.46 -7.45 21.36
C ASN A 260 -8.73 -8.23 20.24
N LEU A 261 -7.96 -7.55 19.38
CA LEU A 261 -7.14 -8.21 18.35
C LEU A 261 -6.03 -9.08 18.95
N LEU A 262 -5.52 -8.75 20.15
CA LEU A 262 -4.44 -9.50 20.80
C LEU A 262 -4.96 -10.61 21.72
N THR A 263 -6.17 -10.48 22.26
CA THR A 263 -6.77 -11.44 23.20
C THR A 263 -6.67 -12.91 22.77
N PRO A 264 -6.91 -13.30 21.49
CA PRO A 264 -6.82 -14.71 21.07
C PRO A 264 -5.40 -15.29 21.05
N VAL A 265 -4.38 -14.43 21.00
CA VAL A 265 -2.97 -14.80 20.81
C VAL A 265 -2.06 -14.37 21.95
N GLN A 266 -2.58 -13.64 22.94
CA GLN A 266 -1.82 -13.00 24.03
C GLN A 266 -0.86 -13.93 24.79
N ARG A 267 -1.19 -15.22 24.92
CA ARG A 267 -0.35 -16.22 25.60
C ARG A 267 1.02 -16.45 24.91
N TRP A 268 1.12 -16.14 23.63
CA TRP A 268 2.33 -16.28 22.82
C TRP A 268 3.05 -14.95 22.59
N ILE A 269 2.50 -13.84 23.08
CA ILE A 269 3.09 -12.52 22.93
C ILE A 269 4.15 -12.34 24.03
N PRO A 270 5.41 -12.02 23.68
CA PRO A 270 6.44 -11.68 24.66
C PRO A 270 6.07 -10.43 25.47
N ASP A 271 6.73 -10.26 26.61
CA ASP A 271 6.58 -9.06 27.42
C ASP A 271 6.89 -7.79 26.61
N ILE A 272 5.92 -6.88 26.48
CA ILE A 272 6.05 -5.68 25.65
C ILE A 272 5.17 -4.54 26.16
N GLU A 273 5.61 -3.31 25.92
CA GLU A 273 4.86 -2.08 26.12
C GLU A 273 4.85 -1.30 24.80
N LEU A 274 3.66 -1.09 24.24
CA LEU A 274 3.46 -0.53 22.91
C LEU A 274 2.53 0.68 22.97
N PRO A 275 3.04 1.90 22.70
CA PRO A 275 2.19 3.06 22.51
C PRO A 275 1.44 2.95 21.16
N VAL A 276 0.17 3.38 21.17
CA VAL A 276 -0.68 3.45 19.98
C VAL A 276 -1.31 4.83 19.92
N TYR A 277 -1.11 5.49 18.79
CA TYR A 277 -1.73 6.78 18.48
C TYR A 277 -3.19 6.56 18.07
N ALA A 278 -4.10 7.18 18.82
CA ALA A 278 -5.53 6.94 18.73
C ALA A 278 -6.26 7.86 17.73
N HIS A 279 -5.60 8.84 17.12
CA HIS A 279 -6.23 9.75 16.16
C HIS A 279 -6.39 9.13 14.77
N ASP A 280 -7.21 9.76 13.93
CA ASP A 280 -7.52 9.35 12.57
C ASP A 280 -6.52 9.85 11.50
N THR A 281 -5.56 10.70 11.88
CA THR A 281 -4.54 11.25 10.98
C THR A 281 -3.14 10.72 11.31
N PRO A 282 -2.20 10.70 10.34
CA PRO A 282 -0.77 10.45 10.59
C PRO A 282 -0.16 11.52 11.49
N TRP A 283 0.99 11.23 12.12
CA TRP A 283 1.66 12.23 12.98
C TRP A 283 3.20 12.26 12.92
N GLN A 284 3.88 11.18 12.52
CA GLN A 284 5.35 11.13 12.53
C GLN A 284 5.94 11.63 11.21
N PHE A 285 6.01 12.95 11.05
CA PHE A 285 6.64 13.55 9.88
C PHE A 285 8.16 13.70 10.08
N VAL A 286 8.94 13.07 9.22
CA VAL A 286 10.42 13.12 9.23
C VAL A 286 11.00 13.42 7.86
N GLY A 287 12.19 14.01 7.85
CA GLY A 287 12.92 14.32 6.62
C GLY A 287 13.57 13.10 6.00
N HIS A 288 13.79 13.16 4.69
CA HIS A 288 14.45 12.12 3.91
C HIS A 288 15.85 11.83 4.44
N ASP A 289 16.65 12.85 4.74
CA ASP A 289 18.04 12.67 5.14
C ASP A 289 18.14 11.97 6.50
N PHE A 290 17.25 12.34 7.44
CA PHE A 290 17.16 11.67 8.73
C PHE A 290 16.73 10.21 8.56
N LYS A 291 15.63 9.95 7.82
CA LYS A 291 15.15 8.59 7.59
C LYS A 291 16.18 7.71 6.86
N SER A 292 16.84 8.26 5.85
CA SER A 292 17.86 7.54 5.07
C SER A 292 19.10 7.23 5.92
N SER A 293 19.52 8.15 6.80
CA SER A 293 20.63 7.90 7.73
C SER A 293 20.32 6.74 8.70
N LEU A 294 19.05 6.60 9.12
CA LEU A 294 18.61 5.44 9.90
C LEU A 294 18.63 4.16 9.07
N GLU A 295 18.11 4.19 7.85
CA GLU A 295 18.11 3.03 6.95
C GLU A 295 19.54 2.57 6.60
N ASP A 296 20.46 3.50 6.38
CA ASP A 296 21.88 3.22 6.14
C ASP A 296 22.55 2.59 7.37
N ALA A 297 22.31 3.14 8.56
CA ALA A 297 22.82 2.56 9.81
C ALA A 297 22.29 1.13 10.03
N THR A 298 21.00 0.91 9.79
CA THR A 298 20.39 -0.44 9.83
C THR A 298 21.09 -1.39 8.85
N MET A 299 21.31 -0.96 7.60
CA MET A 299 21.98 -1.77 6.58
C MET A 299 23.42 -2.14 6.97
N LEU A 300 24.14 -1.23 7.62
CA LEU A 300 25.50 -1.46 8.11
C LEU A 300 25.54 -2.31 9.40
N GLY A 301 24.40 -2.50 10.06
CA GLY A 301 24.32 -3.13 11.39
C GLY A 301 24.98 -2.26 12.46
N GLU A 302 24.98 -0.94 12.26
CA GLU A 302 25.50 0.05 13.20
C GLU A 302 24.32 0.74 13.92
N TYR A 303 24.59 1.35 15.07
CA TYR A 303 23.61 2.21 15.72
C TYR A 303 23.78 3.64 15.23
N TYR A 304 22.65 4.29 14.96
CA TYR A 304 22.60 5.71 14.65
C TYR A 304 23.13 6.53 15.82
N ASP A 305 24.10 7.40 15.51
CA ASP A 305 24.60 8.41 16.45
C ASP A 305 23.88 9.73 16.18
N ALA A 306 23.36 10.35 17.24
CA ALA A 306 22.54 11.54 17.11
C ALA A 306 23.40 12.74 16.68
N GLY A 307 22.92 13.50 15.69
CA GLY A 307 23.64 14.69 15.21
C GLY A 307 23.47 15.05 13.73
N SER A 308 22.57 14.37 13.00
CA SER A 308 22.27 14.74 11.61
C SER A 308 21.67 16.14 11.53
N GLU A 309 22.24 16.98 10.68
CA GLU A 309 21.61 18.27 10.34
C GLU A 309 20.27 18.00 9.65
N ILE A 310 19.19 18.63 10.14
CA ILE A 310 17.92 18.65 9.43
C ILE A 310 18.12 19.50 8.17
N ASP A 311 17.75 18.98 7.00
CA ASP A 311 17.68 19.78 5.78
C ASP A 311 16.70 20.96 5.97
N THR A 312 17.27 22.14 6.21
CA THR A 312 16.52 23.39 6.36
C THR A 312 16.25 24.07 5.02
N GLN A 313 16.81 23.57 3.91
CA GLN A 313 16.62 24.20 2.58
C GLN A 313 15.22 23.93 2.02
N HIS A 314 14.61 22.79 2.37
CA HIS A 314 13.30 22.37 1.86
C HIS A 314 12.29 22.03 2.97
N ILE A 315 12.12 22.94 3.95
CA ILE A 315 11.13 22.78 5.03
C ILE A 315 9.73 22.54 4.45
N GLY A 316 9.00 21.57 5.03
CA GLY A 316 7.67 21.18 4.57
C GLY A 316 7.65 19.77 3.98
N TRP A 317 6.56 19.39 3.33
CA TRP A 317 6.31 18.05 2.79
C TRP A 317 7.42 17.55 1.85
N ALA A 318 8.04 18.45 1.09
CA ALA A 318 9.16 18.15 0.20
C ALA A 318 10.39 17.59 0.95
N SER A 319 10.61 17.95 2.22
CA SER A 319 11.75 17.45 3.01
C SER A 319 11.72 15.93 3.19
N ALA A 320 10.56 15.27 3.15
CA ALA A 320 10.45 13.82 3.27
C ALA A 320 10.88 13.05 2.01
N CYS A 321 11.12 13.75 0.89
CA CYS A 321 11.44 13.15 -0.39
C CYS A 321 12.94 13.18 -0.69
N ALA A 322 13.45 12.21 -1.46
CA ALA A 322 14.82 12.29 -1.96
C ALA A 322 15.03 13.54 -2.86
N PRO A 323 16.24 14.13 -2.93
CA PRO A 323 16.50 15.36 -3.67
C PRO A 323 16.07 15.36 -5.14
N THR A 324 16.07 14.18 -5.78
CA THR A 324 15.70 14.01 -7.20
C THR A 324 14.20 13.81 -7.45
N ARG A 325 13.38 13.77 -6.39
CA ARG A 325 11.95 13.49 -6.51
C ARG A 325 11.16 14.74 -6.96
N PRO A 326 10.13 14.58 -7.82
CA PRO A 326 9.33 15.70 -8.33
C PRO A 326 8.82 16.70 -7.30
N LEU A 327 8.45 16.26 -6.08
CA LEU A 327 7.97 17.17 -5.04
C LEU A 327 9.01 18.20 -4.58
N ARG A 328 10.32 17.93 -4.70
CA ARG A 328 11.40 18.84 -4.29
C ARG A 328 11.43 20.14 -5.10
N SER A 329 10.98 20.11 -6.34
CA SER A 329 10.93 21.26 -7.26
C SER A 329 9.50 21.61 -7.69
N PHE A 330 8.49 21.11 -6.99
CA PHE A 330 7.11 21.25 -7.42
C PHE A 330 6.61 22.69 -7.27
N ASN A 331 6.07 23.22 -8.37
CA ASN A 331 5.32 24.47 -8.36
C ASN A 331 3.88 24.20 -8.85
N PRO A 332 2.87 24.32 -7.97
CA PRO A 332 1.47 24.11 -8.33
C PRO A 332 0.99 24.98 -9.51
N ALA A 333 1.62 26.13 -9.76
CA ALA A 333 1.25 27.03 -10.85
C ALA A 333 1.60 26.49 -12.25
N ASN A 334 2.55 25.55 -12.34
CA ASN A 334 3.09 25.06 -13.61
C ASN A 334 2.58 23.66 -13.98
N THR A 335 1.58 23.15 -13.28
CA THR A 335 1.10 21.77 -13.46
C THR A 335 -0.01 21.69 -14.50
N THR A 336 0.23 20.97 -15.59
CA THR A 336 -0.80 20.44 -16.48
C THR A 336 -1.05 18.98 -16.10
N ALA A 337 -2.24 18.68 -15.56
CA ALA A 337 -2.64 17.30 -15.34
C ALA A 337 -2.92 16.66 -16.71
N ASN A 338 -2.30 15.52 -17.01
CA ASN A 338 -2.78 14.65 -18.09
C ASN A 338 -3.97 13.85 -17.53
N PRO A 339 -5.20 14.15 -17.95
CA PRO A 339 -6.37 13.52 -17.37
C PRO A 339 -6.55 12.06 -17.77
N HIS A 340 -6.01 11.65 -18.92
CA HIS A 340 -6.24 10.33 -19.50
C HIS A 340 -5.14 9.36 -19.06
N THR A 341 -4.95 9.29 -17.75
CA THR A 341 -3.99 8.39 -17.10
C THR A 341 -4.69 7.62 -16.00
N PHE A 342 -4.35 6.35 -15.84
CA PHE A 342 -5.04 5.44 -14.94
C PHE A 342 -4.09 4.91 -13.88
N VAL A 343 -4.59 4.60 -12.68
CA VAL A 343 -3.76 4.00 -11.63
C VAL A 343 -3.36 2.57 -12.02
N SER A 344 -2.07 2.32 -12.27
CA SER A 344 -1.54 0.97 -12.52
C SER A 344 -1.03 0.29 -11.25
N SER A 345 -0.53 1.10 -10.31
CA SER A 345 -0.12 0.70 -8.96
C SER A 345 -0.60 1.74 -7.97
N HIS A 346 -1.59 1.35 -7.15
CA HIS A 346 -2.20 2.27 -6.20
C HIS A 346 -1.22 2.71 -5.11
N SER A 347 -0.35 1.82 -4.64
CA SER A 347 0.69 2.17 -3.68
C SER A 347 1.65 3.23 -4.26
N LEU A 348 2.07 3.12 -5.52
CA LEU A 348 2.93 4.13 -6.12
C LEU A 348 2.20 5.45 -6.41
N SER A 349 0.91 5.39 -6.80
CA SER A 349 0.12 6.60 -7.06
C SER A 349 -0.22 7.39 -5.80
N MET A 350 -0.18 6.76 -4.61
CA MET A 350 -0.35 7.42 -3.31
C MET A 350 0.87 8.26 -2.89
N ASP A 351 2.03 8.10 -3.52
CA ASP A 351 3.28 8.75 -3.13
C ASP A 351 3.32 10.24 -3.54
N PRO A 352 3.25 11.21 -2.60
CA PRO A 352 3.35 12.63 -2.96
C PRO A 352 4.74 13.00 -3.48
N CYS A 353 5.80 12.24 -3.17
CA CYS A 353 7.12 12.48 -3.73
C CYS A 353 7.17 12.30 -5.24
N GLN A 354 6.37 11.36 -5.78
CA GLN A 354 6.22 11.10 -7.23
C GLN A 354 5.05 11.86 -7.85
N ASN A 355 3.98 12.06 -7.07
CA ASN A 355 2.73 12.67 -7.50
C ASN A 355 2.52 13.98 -6.72
N PRO A 356 3.25 15.05 -7.03
CA PRO A 356 3.31 16.22 -6.16
C PRO A 356 2.02 17.05 -6.17
N SER A 357 1.13 16.89 -7.14
CA SER A 357 -0.20 17.54 -7.11
C SER A 357 -1.00 17.19 -5.85
N LEU A 358 -0.74 16.03 -5.24
CA LEU A 358 -1.41 15.55 -4.03
C LEU A 358 -1.27 16.51 -2.84
N VAL A 359 -0.13 17.22 -2.69
CA VAL A 359 0.01 18.20 -1.60
C VAL A 359 -0.92 19.41 -1.75
N SER A 360 -1.47 19.62 -2.95
CA SER A 360 -2.35 20.74 -3.28
C SER A 360 -3.82 20.35 -3.48
N SER A 361 -4.13 19.05 -3.48
CA SER A 361 -5.48 18.52 -3.74
C SER A 361 -6.04 17.63 -2.64
N GLN A 362 -5.20 17.14 -1.72
CA GLN A 362 -5.64 16.26 -0.63
C GLN A 362 -5.76 17.07 0.65
N GLY A 363 -6.96 17.09 1.24
CA GLY A 363 -7.33 17.95 2.36
C GLY A 363 -6.38 17.87 3.56
N PHE A 364 -5.92 16.66 3.89
CA PHE A 364 -4.91 16.45 4.94
C PHE A 364 -3.61 17.20 4.62
N LEU A 365 -2.97 16.95 3.48
CA LEU A 365 -1.70 17.59 3.11
C LEU A 365 -1.85 19.10 2.86
N LEU A 366 -2.93 19.46 2.16
CA LEU A 366 -3.29 20.83 1.79
C LEU A 366 -3.50 21.73 3.02
N GLY A 367 -4.09 21.20 4.09
CA GLY A 367 -4.32 21.92 5.35
C GLY A 367 -3.04 22.44 6.01
N TYR A 368 -1.89 21.81 5.74
CA TYR A 368 -0.58 22.23 6.25
C TYR A 368 0.20 23.11 5.28
N GLY A 369 -0.38 23.54 4.15
CA GLY A 369 0.28 24.40 3.19
C GLY A 369 1.56 23.76 2.63
N ALA A 370 2.72 24.35 2.90
CA ALA A 370 4.02 23.78 2.51
C ALA A 370 4.35 22.47 3.27
N GLY A 371 3.71 22.23 4.42
CA GLY A 371 3.97 21.11 5.32
C GLY A 371 4.70 21.55 6.60
N PRO A 372 4.72 20.69 7.64
CA PRO A 372 5.40 20.98 8.89
C PRO A 372 6.93 20.90 8.76
N ARG A 373 7.64 21.37 9.79
CA ARG A 373 9.08 21.08 9.94
C ARG A 373 9.25 19.58 10.23
N PRO A 374 10.17 18.88 9.54
CA PRO A 374 10.45 17.48 9.85
C PRO A 374 11.03 17.33 11.27
N SER A 375 10.62 16.26 11.95
CA SER A 375 11.16 15.84 13.24
C SER A 375 12.53 15.17 13.07
N ASP A 376 13.40 15.33 14.07
CA ASP A 376 14.65 14.61 14.28
C ASP A 376 14.50 13.40 15.22
N GLU A 377 13.28 13.12 15.67
CA GLU A 377 12.91 11.94 16.45
C GLU A 377 11.82 11.13 15.75
N ILE A 378 11.94 9.80 15.81
CA ILE A 378 10.87 8.83 15.51
C ILE A 378 10.55 7.97 16.72
N TYR A 379 9.33 7.47 16.79
CA TYR A 379 8.80 6.73 17.93
C TYR A 379 8.29 5.36 17.48
N PRO A 380 8.67 4.26 18.17
CA PRO A 380 8.19 2.92 17.88
C PRO A 380 6.75 2.77 18.40
N ALA A 381 5.82 3.48 17.76
CA ALA A 381 4.42 3.59 18.13
C ALA A 381 3.53 3.24 16.95
N LEU A 382 2.46 2.51 17.24
CA LEU A 382 1.46 2.18 16.22
C LEU A 382 0.61 3.39 15.90
N SER A 383 0.19 3.50 14.65
CA SER A 383 -0.79 4.48 14.18
C SER A 383 -1.84 3.78 13.34
N LEU A 384 -3.07 4.31 13.34
CA LEU A 384 -4.17 3.78 12.53
C LEU A 384 -4.11 4.28 11.08
N CYS A 385 -3.31 5.32 10.82
CA CYS A 385 -3.21 6.00 9.54
C CYS A 385 -1.77 6.39 9.25
N LYS A 386 -1.38 6.36 7.97
CA LYS A 386 -0.15 6.99 7.52
C LYS A 386 -0.26 7.46 6.07
N THR A 387 0.59 8.40 5.67
CA THR A 387 0.93 8.59 4.24
C THR A 387 2.35 8.10 4.00
N GLN A 388 2.78 8.08 2.73
CA GLN A 388 4.18 7.75 2.40
C GLN A 388 5.20 8.80 2.86
N LEU A 389 4.74 9.98 3.29
CA LEU A 389 5.58 11.02 3.86
C LEU A 389 5.82 10.83 5.37
N HIS A 390 5.16 9.85 6.00
CA HIS A 390 5.18 9.67 7.45
C HIS A 390 5.84 8.35 7.87
N ALA A 391 6.58 8.39 8.97
CA ALA A 391 7.28 7.26 9.57
C ALA A 391 6.42 6.47 10.58
N ASP A 392 5.12 6.74 10.67
CA ASP A 392 4.16 5.99 11.46
C ASP A 392 4.26 4.48 11.20
N VAL A 393 4.18 3.66 12.26
CA VAL A 393 4.08 2.19 12.14
C VAL A 393 2.61 1.81 12.01
N LEU A 394 2.21 1.26 10.87
CA LEU A 394 0.79 1.05 10.59
C LEU A 394 0.22 -0.18 11.33
N GLY A 395 -0.73 0.07 12.24
CA GLY A 395 -1.50 -0.94 12.94
C GLY A 395 -2.77 -1.35 12.17
N VAL A 396 -3.41 -2.44 12.61
CA VAL A 396 -4.66 -2.89 12.02
C VAL A 396 -5.82 -2.02 12.49
N VAL A 397 -6.62 -1.47 11.56
CA VAL A 397 -7.83 -0.72 11.90
C VAL A 397 -9.04 -1.65 11.97
N HIS A 398 -9.79 -1.60 13.08
CA HIS A 398 -11.05 -2.33 13.26
C HIS A 398 -12.30 -1.47 13.03
N GLU A 399 -12.15 -0.16 12.99
CA GLU A 399 -13.27 0.76 12.75
C GLU A 399 -13.97 0.47 11.42
N GLY A 400 -15.30 0.36 11.45
CA GLY A 400 -16.11 0.08 10.27
C GLY A 400 -16.03 -1.36 9.75
N TRP A 401 -15.38 -2.28 10.48
CA TRP A 401 -15.33 -3.69 10.09
C TRP A 401 -16.70 -4.36 10.20
N THR A 402 -17.10 -5.09 9.15
CA THR A 402 -18.32 -5.90 9.14
C THR A 402 -18.23 -7.03 8.11
N GLU A 403 -18.94 -8.12 8.37
CA GLU A 403 -19.18 -9.23 7.44
C GLU A 403 -20.57 -9.12 6.80
N ASP A 404 -21.55 -8.65 7.57
CA ASP A 404 -22.91 -8.44 7.09
C ASP A 404 -23.10 -6.99 6.62
N VAL A 405 -23.63 -6.84 5.40
CA VAL A 405 -23.94 -5.55 4.78
C VAL A 405 -25.45 -5.30 4.69
N GLY A 406 -26.26 -6.19 5.25
CA GLY A 406 -27.71 -6.21 5.11
C GLY A 406 -28.13 -6.64 3.69
N PRO A 407 -29.31 -6.19 3.23
CA PRO A 407 -29.75 -6.42 1.85
C PRO A 407 -28.69 -6.02 0.83
N ASP A 408 -28.34 -6.95 -0.05
CA ASP A 408 -27.36 -6.78 -1.12
C ASP A 408 -27.87 -7.53 -2.36
N PRO A 409 -28.57 -6.83 -3.28
CA PRO A 409 -29.18 -7.45 -4.45
C PRO A 409 -28.13 -8.06 -5.40
N GLU A 410 -28.57 -9.00 -6.24
CA GLU A 410 -27.75 -9.54 -7.32
C GLU A 410 -27.38 -8.45 -8.35
N TRP A 411 -26.27 -8.62 -9.06
CA TRP A 411 -25.69 -7.58 -9.93
C TRP A 411 -26.69 -7.00 -10.95
N ASP A 412 -27.46 -7.87 -11.61
CA ASP A 412 -28.39 -7.49 -12.67
C ASP A 412 -29.60 -6.68 -12.17
N THR A 413 -29.87 -6.69 -10.87
CA THR A 413 -30.97 -5.91 -10.27
C THR A 413 -30.49 -4.60 -9.62
N LYS A 414 -29.17 -4.35 -9.61
CA LYS A 414 -28.58 -3.10 -9.15
C LYS A 414 -28.73 -2.00 -10.20
N GLU A 415 -28.86 -0.76 -9.73
CA GLU A 415 -28.85 0.44 -10.56
C GLU A 415 -27.46 0.67 -11.18
N SER A 416 -27.43 0.88 -12.49
CA SER A 416 -26.23 1.20 -13.28
C SER A 416 -25.77 2.65 -13.05
N LYS A 417 -25.27 2.94 -11.83
CA LYS A 417 -24.76 4.25 -11.43
C LYS A 417 -23.57 4.13 -10.50
N VAL A 418 -22.79 5.22 -10.42
CA VAL A 418 -21.80 5.46 -9.35
C VAL A 418 -22.51 6.20 -8.22
N LEU A 419 -22.42 5.68 -6.99
CA LEU A 419 -23.07 6.28 -5.83
C LEU A 419 -22.07 6.68 -4.75
N TRP A 420 -22.23 7.90 -4.22
CA TRP A 420 -21.57 8.37 -3.00
C TRP A 420 -22.47 9.29 -2.16
N ARG A 421 -22.48 9.04 -0.85
CA ARG A 421 -22.98 9.97 0.18
C ARG A 421 -21.96 10.05 1.31
N GLY A 422 -21.65 11.27 1.72
CA GLY A 422 -20.74 11.50 2.84
C GLY A 422 -20.81 12.93 3.34
N SER A 423 -20.25 13.17 4.52
CA SER A 423 -20.00 14.53 5.00
C SER A 423 -18.81 15.16 4.27
N ASN A 424 -18.71 16.48 4.37
CA ASN A 424 -17.65 17.27 3.75
C ASN A 424 -16.33 17.26 4.55
N THR A 425 -16.04 16.16 5.25
CA THR A 425 -14.82 16.02 6.06
C THR A 425 -13.55 15.91 5.22
N GLY A 426 -12.39 16.08 5.86
CA GLY A 426 -11.07 15.90 5.24
C GLY A 426 -10.22 17.16 5.19
N VAL A 427 -10.82 18.32 5.45
CA VAL A 427 -10.12 19.58 5.71
C VAL A 427 -11.04 20.49 6.51
N PHE A 428 -10.49 21.26 7.45
CA PHE A 428 -11.28 22.27 8.14
C PHE A 428 -11.30 23.57 7.33
N ALA A 429 -12.47 23.95 6.82
CA ALA A 429 -12.65 25.19 6.07
C ALA A 429 -12.74 26.39 7.03
N LYS A 430 -11.60 27.07 7.22
CA LYS A 430 -11.47 28.31 8.00
C LYS A 430 -10.46 29.25 7.35
N LYS A 431 -10.68 30.56 7.53
CA LYS A 431 -9.70 31.57 7.14
C LYS A 431 -8.43 31.41 7.98
N GLY A 432 -7.27 31.29 7.32
CA GLY A 432 -6.00 31.01 8.01
C GLY A 432 -5.98 29.67 8.77
N TYR A 433 -6.72 28.65 8.32
CA TYR A 433 -6.62 27.32 8.92
C TYR A 433 -5.25 26.68 8.63
N GLY A 434 -4.53 26.29 9.69
CA GLY A 434 -3.19 25.73 9.56
C GLY A 434 -2.25 26.71 8.84
N SER A 435 -1.59 26.23 7.79
CA SER A 435 -0.77 27.07 6.88
C SER A 435 -1.36 27.13 5.47
N MET A 436 -2.63 26.76 5.33
CA MET A 436 -3.34 26.74 4.05
C MET A 436 -3.72 28.16 3.61
N LYS A 437 -3.62 28.42 2.30
CA LYS A 437 -4.12 29.68 1.70
C LYS A 437 -5.64 29.78 1.80
N ASP A 438 -6.15 30.98 1.99
CA ASP A 438 -7.58 31.24 2.07
C ASP A 438 -8.32 30.67 0.85
N GLY A 439 -9.41 29.93 1.11
CA GLY A 439 -10.22 29.29 0.07
C GLY A 439 -9.64 28.00 -0.52
N ALA A 440 -8.40 27.62 -0.22
CA ALA A 440 -7.80 26.44 -0.81
C ALA A 440 -8.50 25.13 -0.40
N TRP A 441 -9.22 25.10 0.74
CA TRP A 441 -10.05 23.96 1.17
C TRP A 441 -11.00 23.43 0.07
N ALA A 442 -11.44 24.30 -0.85
CA ALA A 442 -12.29 23.92 -1.98
C ALA A 442 -11.62 22.95 -2.97
N LYS A 443 -10.29 22.86 -2.94
CA LYS A 443 -9.50 21.91 -3.74
C LYS A 443 -9.35 20.53 -3.08
N SER A 444 -9.81 20.36 -1.84
CA SER A 444 -9.78 19.06 -1.17
C SER A 444 -10.58 18.01 -1.94
N GLN A 445 -10.23 16.74 -1.75
CA GLN A 445 -10.72 15.61 -2.53
C GLN A 445 -12.25 15.48 -2.56
N ARG A 446 -12.94 15.71 -1.43
CA ARG A 446 -14.40 15.61 -1.37
C ARG A 446 -15.11 16.83 -1.94
N MET A 447 -14.52 18.02 -1.79
CA MET A 447 -15.05 19.24 -2.41
C MET A 447 -14.93 19.15 -3.92
N THR A 448 -13.75 18.75 -4.41
CA THR A 448 -13.48 18.52 -5.83
C THR A 448 -14.44 17.50 -6.42
N LEU A 449 -14.63 16.36 -5.75
CA LEU A 449 -15.59 15.33 -6.16
C LEU A 449 -17.00 15.93 -6.38
N VAL A 450 -17.59 16.53 -5.34
CA VAL A 450 -18.97 17.05 -5.42
C VAL A 450 -19.07 18.18 -6.45
N ALA A 451 -18.11 19.10 -6.48
CA ALA A 451 -18.07 20.20 -7.44
C ALA A 451 -17.95 19.74 -8.89
N MET A 452 -17.20 18.67 -9.17
CA MET A 452 -17.11 18.10 -10.51
C MET A 452 -18.43 17.44 -10.92
N THR A 453 -18.98 16.61 -10.04
CA THR A 453 -20.15 15.76 -10.37
C THR A 453 -21.48 16.49 -10.33
N GLN A 454 -21.53 17.73 -9.83
CA GLN A 454 -22.73 18.57 -9.86
C GLN A 454 -22.86 19.43 -11.14
N LYS A 455 -21.83 19.50 -11.98
CA LYS A 455 -21.85 20.32 -13.20
C LYS A 455 -22.87 19.79 -14.19
N THR A 456 -23.61 20.68 -14.86
CA THR A 456 -24.57 20.34 -15.92
C THR A 456 -24.22 20.99 -17.26
N THR A 457 -23.40 22.04 -17.26
CA THR A 457 -23.02 22.81 -18.45
C THR A 457 -21.53 22.68 -18.74
N GLY A 458 -21.17 22.78 -20.03
CA GLY A 458 -19.81 22.60 -20.52
C GLY A 458 -19.51 21.15 -20.92
N THR A 459 -18.28 20.92 -21.36
CA THR A 459 -17.82 19.63 -21.85
C THR A 459 -16.54 19.18 -21.15
N ARG A 460 -16.26 17.88 -21.30
CA ARG A 460 -15.06 17.24 -20.83
C ARG A 460 -14.62 16.17 -21.81
N SER A 461 -13.35 16.19 -22.22
CA SER A 461 -12.73 15.09 -22.94
C SER A 461 -12.77 13.81 -22.09
N VAL A 462 -13.17 12.70 -22.69
CA VAL A 462 -13.13 11.35 -22.11
C VAL A 462 -12.73 10.33 -23.19
N LEU A 463 -12.15 9.22 -22.77
CA LEU A 463 -11.87 8.08 -23.65
C LEU A 463 -13.18 7.35 -23.99
N THR A 464 -13.36 7.08 -25.28
CA THR A 464 -14.52 6.32 -25.74
C THR A 464 -14.30 4.84 -25.42
N PRO A 465 -15.30 4.13 -24.87
CA PRO A 465 -15.18 2.70 -24.66
C PRO A 465 -15.11 1.98 -26.00
N THR A 466 -14.13 1.09 -26.16
CA THR A 466 -13.97 0.28 -27.39
C THR A 466 -14.04 -1.21 -27.07
N LEU A 467 -14.25 -2.03 -28.10
CA LEU A 467 -14.13 -3.49 -27.99
C LEU A 467 -12.68 -3.89 -27.68
N PRO A 468 -12.45 -5.01 -26.96
CA PRO A 468 -11.11 -5.54 -26.77
C PRO A 468 -10.36 -5.72 -28.09
N GLY A 469 -9.12 -5.23 -28.16
CA GLY A 469 -8.28 -5.30 -29.36
C GLY A 469 -8.47 -4.16 -30.36
N SER A 470 -9.51 -3.33 -30.22
CA SER A 470 -9.68 -2.12 -31.03
C SER A 470 -8.95 -0.93 -30.40
N PRO A 471 -8.25 -0.08 -31.18
CA PRO A 471 -7.63 1.14 -30.67
C PRO A 471 -8.63 2.02 -29.91
N VAL A 472 -8.20 2.60 -28.80
CA VAL A 472 -9.03 3.52 -27.99
C VAL A 472 -9.23 4.87 -28.69
N GLY A 473 -8.28 5.27 -29.54
CA GLY A 473 -8.30 6.52 -30.28
C GLY A 473 -8.12 7.75 -29.40
N GLU A 474 -8.32 8.92 -30.00
CA GLU A 474 -8.25 10.20 -29.31
C GLU A 474 -9.45 10.43 -28.37
N PRO A 475 -9.25 11.08 -27.21
CA PRO A 475 -10.34 11.48 -26.33
C PRO A 475 -11.40 12.32 -27.04
N GLN A 476 -12.67 12.09 -26.71
CA GLN A 476 -13.81 12.81 -27.28
C GLN A 476 -14.47 13.71 -26.24
N GLU A 477 -14.90 14.89 -26.67
CA GLU A 477 -15.69 15.79 -25.83
C GLU A 477 -17.09 15.20 -25.57
N ARG A 478 -17.49 15.19 -24.30
CA ARG A 478 -18.83 14.83 -23.84
C ARG A 478 -19.37 15.90 -22.91
N SER A 479 -20.69 16.09 -22.92
CA SER A 479 -21.30 17.09 -22.05
C SER A 479 -21.25 16.64 -20.59
N TYR A 480 -21.11 17.59 -19.66
CA TYR A 480 -21.21 17.26 -18.23
C TYR A 480 -22.59 16.70 -17.86
N ALA A 481 -23.65 17.12 -18.55
CA ALA A 481 -24.99 16.58 -18.35
C ALA A 481 -25.04 15.07 -18.61
N ASP A 482 -24.42 14.60 -19.70
CA ASP A 482 -24.36 13.18 -20.03
C ASP A 482 -23.47 12.42 -19.05
N LEU A 483 -22.27 12.92 -18.79
CA LEU A 483 -21.29 12.26 -17.90
C LEU A 483 -21.80 12.13 -16.47
N ASN A 484 -22.46 13.17 -15.94
CA ASN A 484 -22.96 13.17 -14.56
C ASN A 484 -24.34 12.51 -14.43
N SER A 485 -25.01 12.12 -15.54
CA SER A 485 -26.31 11.44 -15.49
C SER A 485 -26.29 10.10 -14.75
N VAL A 486 -25.13 9.43 -14.74
CA VAL A 486 -24.90 8.14 -14.07
C VAL A 486 -24.08 8.28 -12.77
N ILE A 487 -23.77 9.50 -12.32
CA ILE A 487 -22.96 9.76 -11.13
C ILE A 487 -23.81 10.44 -10.06
N ASP A 488 -24.28 9.64 -9.10
CA ASP A 488 -25.06 10.12 -7.97
C ASP A 488 -24.19 10.39 -6.74
N VAL A 489 -23.63 11.60 -6.69
CA VAL A 489 -22.77 12.08 -5.60
C VAL A 489 -23.41 13.30 -4.92
N GLY A 490 -23.27 13.42 -3.60
CA GLY A 490 -23.63 14.62 -2.86
C GLY A 490 -23.24 14.56 -1.39
N PHE A 491 -23.08 15.72 -0.76
CA PHE A 491 -22.89 15.83 0.68
C PHE A 491 -24.17 15.51 1.44
N THR A 492 -24.03 14.99 2.65
CA THR A 492 -25.16 14.86 3.59
C THR A 492 -25.15 16.01 4.59
N SER A 493 -26.32 16.59 4.87
CA SER A 493 -26.49 17.75 5.77
C SER A 493 -26.38 17.38 7.26
N PRO A 494 -25.93 18.31 8.13
CA PRO A 494 -25.38 19.64 7.82
C PRO A 494 -23.91 19.59 7.40
N ALA A 495 -23.39 20.70 6.86
CA ALA A 495 -21.95 20.85 6.66
C ALA A 495 -21.19 20.83 7.99
N VAL A 496 -19.99 20.26 7.98
CA VAL A 496 -19.12 20.07 9.16
C VAL A 496 -17.68 20.51 8.86
N GLN A 497 -16.85 20.63 9.89
CA GLN A 497 -15.44 21.05 9.75
C GLN A 497 -15.29 22.39 9.02
N CYS A 498 -16.10 23.37 9.40
CA CYS A 498 -16.06 24.71 8.82
C CYS A 498 -16.46 25.75 9.87
N GLU A 499 -15.99 26.98 9.69
CA GLU A 499 -16.56 28.11 10.43
C GLU A 499 -17.98 28.40 9.92
N ALA A 500 -18.87 28.89 10.79
CA ALA A 500 -20.30 29.03 10.50
C ALA A 500 -20.61 29.70 9.15
N ALA A 501 -19.92 30.81 8.83
CA ALA A 501 -20.10 31.51 7.55
C ALA A 501 -19.67 30.67 6.33
N LEU A 502 -18.61 29.87 6.48
CA LEU A 502 -18.12 28.97 5.43
C LEU A 502 -18.98 27.71 5.33
N CYS A 503 -19.52 27.19 6.43
CA CYS A 503 -20.51 26.11 6.38
C CYS A 503 -21.73 26.54 5.57
N ALA A 504 -22.29 27.71 5.87
CA ALA A 504 -23.42 28.25 5.13
C ALA A 504 -23.07 28.49 3.65
N LYS A 505 -21.81 28.83 3.33
CA LYS A 505 -21.35 28.93 1.94
C LYS A 505 -21.30 27.56 1.25
N ILE A 506 -20.72 26.56 1.91
CA ILE A 506 -20.64 25.18 1.40
C ILE A 506 -22.04 24.63 1.12
N GLU A 507 -22.98 24.82 2.05
CA GLU A 507 -24.37 24.38 1.90
C GLU A 507 -25.12 25.05 0.74
N ARG A 508 -24.72 26.26 0.34
CA ARG A 508 -25.30 26.96 -0.82
C ARG A 508 -24.66 26.58 -2.15
N GLU A 509 -23.35 26.31 -2.17
CA GLU A 509 -22.57 26.17 -3.41
C GLU A 509 -22.39 24.71 -3.86
N TYR A 510 -22.51 23.75 -2.94
CA TYR A 510 -22.30 22.33 -3.21
C TYR A 510 -23.61 21.56 -3.16
N ALA A 511 -23.68 20.47 -3.92
CA ALA A 511 -24.83 19.58 -3.90
C ALA A 511 -24.95 18.83 -2.56
N PHE A 512 -25.99 19.14 -1.79
CA PHE A 512 -26.42 18.35 -0.63
C PHE A 512 -27.59 17.45 -1.02
N LYS A 513 -27.52 16.17 -0.64
CA LYS A 513 -28.51 15.14 -0.95
C LYS A 513 -28.94 14.38 0.32
N PRO A 514 -30.13 13.75 0.30
CA PRO A 514 -30.58 12.91 1.41
C PRO A 514 -29.55 11.82 1.75
N ARG A 515 -29.49 11.49 3.04
CA ARG A 515 -28.67 10.39 3.53
C ARG A 515 -29.22 9.07 2.98
N VAL A 516 -28.34 8.26 2.42
CA VAL A 516 -28.64 6.90 1.97
C VAL A 516 -28.23 5.92 3.06
N GLY A 517 -29.09 4.94 3.37
CA GLY A 517 -28.82 3.90 4.36
C GLY A 517 -27.60 3.05 3.99
N LYS A 518 -26.95 2.40 4.98
CA LYS A 518 -25.75 1.58 4.71
C LYS A 518 -26.04 0.47 3.68
N SER A 519 -27.09 -0.32 3.90
CA SER A 519 -27.51 -1.39 2.97
C SER A 519 -28.09 -0.85 1.67
N GLU A 520 -28.76 0.31 1.71
CA GLU A 520 -29.32 0.95 0.51
C GLU A 520 -28.25 1.36 -0.51
N HIS A 521 -27.01 1.66 -0.06
CA HIS A 521 -25.89 1.85 -1.00
C HIS A 521 -25.69 0.62 -1.88
N ASN A 522 -25.93 -0.59 -1.36
CA ASN A 522 -25.72 -1.83 -2.09
C ASN A 522 -26.67 -1.98 -3.31
N ASN A 523 -27.65 -1.08 -3.49
CA ASN A 523 -28.49 -1.05 -4.69
C ASN A 523 -27.78 -0.48 -5.93
N ALA A 524 -26.63 0.19 -5.79
CA ALA A 524 -25.86 0.69 -6.93
C ALA A 524 -24.78 -0.32 -7.37
N LYS A 525 -24.55 -0.46 -8.68
CA LYS A 525 -23.46 -1.30 -9.23
C LYS A 525 -22.08 -0.80 -8.79
N TYR A 526 -21.88 0.52 -8.71
CA TYR A 526 -20.59 1.13 -8.44
C TYR A 526 -20.62 2.03 -7.20
N LEU A 527 -19.71 1.80 -6.26
CA LEU A 527 -19.65 2.53 -4.99
C LEU A 527 -18.33 3.27 -4.82
N LEU A 528 -18.39 4.57 -4.58
CA LEU A 528 -17.18 5.37 -4.43
C LEU A 528 -16.69 5.40 -2.97
N ASP A 529 -15.39 5.19 -2.79
CA ASP A 529 -14.66 5.30 -1.54
C ASP A 529 -13.63 6.42 -1.63
N VAL A 530 -13.80 7.44 -0.78
CA VAL A 530 -12.96 8.65 -0.77
C VAL A 530 -12.56 8.99 0.67
N ASP A 531 -11.29 9.32 0.83
CA ASP A 531 -10.69 9.71 2.10
C ASP A 531 -11.45 10.82 2.83
N GLY A 532 -11.43 10.75 4.16
CA GLY A 532 -11.90 11.80 5.05
C GLY A 532 -10.70 12.59 5.59
N ASN A 533 -10.61 12.74 6.91
CA ASN A 533 -9.41 13.29 7.57
C ASN A 533 -8.19 12.39 7.36
N GLY A 534 -8.43 11.08 7.45
CA GLY A 534 -7.50 10.02 7.10
C GLY A 534 -8.17 9.03 6.15
N TRP A 535 -7.84 7.75 6.33
CA TRP A 535 -8.43 6.64 5.58
C TRP A 535 -9.96 6.58 5.72
N SER A 536 -10.61 5.95 4.75
CA SER A 536 -12.05 5.72 4.80
C SER A 536 -12.39 4.41 5.52
N ALA A 537 -12.94 4.51 6.74
CA ALA A 537 -13.49 3.37 7.48
C ALA A 537 -14.68 2.67 6.78
N ARG A 538 -15.19 3.22 5.66
CA ARG A 538 -16.28 2.59 4.88
C ARG A 538 -15.79 1.47 3.98
N PHE A 539 -14.50 1.45 3.62
CA PHE A 539 -13.98 0.59 2.57
C PHE A 539 -14.27 -0.89 2.83
N LYS A 540 -14.05 -1.39 4.06
CA LYS A 540 -14.38 -2.79 4.42
C LYS A 540 -15.83 -3.14 4.13
N ARG A 541 -16.78 -2.31 4.57
CA ARG A 541 -18.22 -2.53 4.34
C ARG A 541 -18.55 -2.51 2.85
N LEU A 542 -18.04 -1.54 2.11
CA LEU A 542 -18.30 -1.41 0.67
C LEU A 542 -17.82 -2.66 -0.08
N MET A 543 -16.60 -3.10 0.23
CA MET A 543 -15.99 -4.30 -0.31
C MET A 543 -16.72 -5.58 0.07
N SER A 544 -17.50 -5.61 1.16
CA SER A 544 -18.32 -6.79 1.53
C SER A 544 -19.63 -6.91 0.73
N SER A 545 -19.99 -5.91 -0.09
CA SER A 545 -21.16 -5.97 -0.98
C SER A 545 -20.80 -6.51 -2.36
N ARG A 546 -21.78 -6.91 -3.17
CA ARG A 546 -21.62 -7.31 -4.58
C ARG A 546 -21.34 -6.13 -5.53
N SER A 547 -21.14 -4.92 -5.01
CA SER A 547 -20.91 -3.72 -5.82
C SER A 547 -19.43 -3.55 -6.13
N ALA A 548 -19.08 -3.04 -7.31
CA ALA A 548 -17.70 -2.70 -7.64
C ALA A 548 -17.30 -1.40 -6.93
N VAL A 549 -16.25 -1.45 -6.10
CA VAL A 549 -15.80 -0.28 -5.33
C VAL A 549 -14.76 0.50 -6.12
N LEU A 550 -14.99 1.81 -6.31
CA LEU A 550 -14.02 2.76 -6.84
C LEU A 550 -13.32 3.44 -5.66
N LYS A 551 -12.01 3.28 -5.50
CA LYS A 551 -11.27 3.83 -4.34
C LYS A 551 -10.26 4.88 -4.75
N ALA A 552 -10.41 6.09 -4.21
CA ALA A 552 -9.46 7.19 -4.32
C ALA A 552 -8.86 7.49 -2.94
N THR A 553 -7.56 7.25 -2.77
CA THR A 553 -6.89 7.46 -1.48
C THR A 553 -5.43 7.88 -1.59
N ILE A 554 -4.90 8.52 -0.54
CA ILE A 554 -3.45 8.69 -0.29
C ILE A 554 -2.95 7.96 0.95
N PHE A 555 -3.85 7.26 1.66
CA PHE A 555 -3.52 6.59 2.91
C PHE A 555 -3.36 5.09 2.65
N PRO A 556 -2.11 4.56 2.56
CA PRO A 556 -1.91 3.14 2.61
C PRO A 556 -2.46 2.60 3.94
N GLU A 557 -3.17 1.48 3.85
CA GLU A 557 -3.75 0.76 4.98
C GLU A 557 -3.04 -0.59 5.16
N TRP A 558 -3.17 -1.22 6.32
CA TRP A 558 -2.45 -2.46 6.69
C TRP A 558 -2.64 -3.63 5.70
N TYR A 559 -3.72 -3.61 4.91
CA TYR A 559 -4.05 -4.62 3.92
C TYR A 559 -3.52 -4.31 2.52
N ALA A 560 -2.83 -3.19 2.30
CA ALA A 560 -2.46 -2.69 0.97
C ALA A 560 -1.64 -3.69 0.15
N ASP A 561 -0.68 -4.40 0.76
CA ASP A 561 0.10 -5.44 0.07
C ASP A 561 -0.73 -6.71 -0.20
N ARG A 562 -1.86 -6.88 0.49
CA ARG A 562 -2.67 -8.10 0.50
C ARG A 562 -3.82 -8.05 -0.52
N VAL A 563 -4.39 -6.87 -0.73
CA VAL A 563 -5.41 -6.62 -1.76
C VAL A 563 -4.73 -6.52 -3.14
N GLN A 564 -5.52 -6.55 -4.22
CA GLN A 564 -5.04 -6.38 -5.58
C GLN A 564 -5.99 -5.43 -6.31
N GLU A 565 -5.49 -4.25 -6.65
CA GLU A 565 -6.19 -3.28 -7.49
C GLU A 565 -6.49 -3.89 -8.87
N TRP A 566 -7.62 -3.51 -9.47
CA TRP A 566 -8.23 -4.06 -10.71
C TRP A 566 -8.69 -5.52 -10.67
N VAL A 567 -8.44 -6.24 -9.56
CA VAL A 567 -9.07 -7.54 -9.30
C VAL A 567 -10.18 -7.40 -8.27
N HIS A 568 -9.89 -6.78 -7.13
CA HIS A 568 -10.85 -6.70 -6.01
C HIS A 568 -11.59 -5.35 -5.97
N TYR A 569 -11.01 -4.29 -6.53
CA TYR A 569 -11.60 -2.95 -6.58
C TYR A 569 -10.99 -2.15 -7.73
N ILE A 570 -11.63 -1.06 -8.11
CA ILE A 570 -11.18 -0.14 -9.15
C ILE A 570 -10.41 1.02 -8.46
N PRO A 571 -9.07 1.13 -8.61
CA PRO A 571 -8.34 2.27 -8.08
C PRO A 571 -8.65 3.51 -8.94
N LEU A 572 -8.84 4.64 -8.28
CA LEU A 572 -8.92 5.96 -8.90
C LEU A 572 -7.74 6.80 -8.46
N ARG A 573 -7.34 7.76 -9.29
CA ARG A 573 -6.42 8.79 -8.87
C ARG A 573 -7.04 9.57 -7.71
N ALA A 574 -6.22 9.89 -6.70
CA ALA A 574 -6.71 10.62 -5.54
C ALA A 574 -7.22 12.04 -5.87
N ASP A 575 -6.79 12.62 -7.00
CA ASP A 575 -7.29 13.89 -7.53
C ASP A 575 -8.54 13.77 -8.44
N MET A 576 -9.09 12.55 -8.57
CA MET A 576 -10.30 12.22 -9.35
C MET A 576 -10.19 12.47 -10.86
N ALA A 577 -8.98 12.66 -11.41
CA ALA A 577 -8.84 13.03 -12.82
C ALA A 577 -9.32 11.95 -13.79
N ASP A 578 -9.28 10.67 -13.38
CA ASP A 578 -9.69 9.49 -14.15
C ASP A 578 -11.13 9.03 -13.86
N LEU A 579 -11.86 9.71 -12.96
CA LEU A 579 -13.23 9.31 -12.59
C LEU A 579 -14.16 9.21 -13.80
N TYR A 580 -14.10 10.19 -14.71
CA TYR A 580 -14.96 10.21 -15.89
C TYR A 580 -14.60 9.14 -16.90
N ASP A 581 -13.30 8.92 -17.18
CA ASP A 581 -12.86 7.87 -18.10
C ASP A 581 -13.24 6.47 -17.59
N VAL A 582 -13.05 6.22 -16.30
CA VAL A 582 -13.43 4.96 -15.65
C VAL A 582 -14.95 4.77 -15.69
N THR A 583 -15.72 5.81 -15.35
CA THR A 583 -17.19 5.75 -15.36
C THR A 583 -17.72 5.49 -16.77
N GLN A 584 -17.20 6.22 -17.77
CA GLN A 584 -17.57 6.08 -19.17
C GLN A 584 -17.28 4.66 -19.69
N PHE A 585 -16.15 4.05 -19.31
CA PHE A 585 -15.85 2.68 -19.67
C PHE A 585 -16.88 1.67 -19.14
N PHE A 586 -17.20 1.74 -17.86
CA PHE A 586 -18.04 0.73 -17.22
C PHE A 586 -19.55 0.92 -17.47
N LEU A 587 -20.02 2.18 -17.43
CA LEU A 587 -21.45 2.51 -17.52
C LEU A 587 -21.88 3.03 -18.89
N GLY A 588 -20.92 3.37 -19.76
CA GLY A 588 -21.20 4.00 -21.05
C GLY A 588 -21.61 5.46 -20.91
N GLY A 589 -22.16 6.00 -22.01
CA GLY A 589 -22.79 7.31 -22.10
C GLY A 589 -23.75 7.38 -23.29
N ALA A 590 -24.63 8.37 -23.32
CA ALA A 590 -25.53 8.61 -24.44
C ALA A 590 -24.73 8.74 -25.76
N GLY A 591 -25.15 8.05 -26.83
CA GLY A 591 -24.53 8.14 -28.17
C GLY A 591 -23.57 7.01 -28.57
N THR A 592 -23.58 5.87 -27.88
CA THR A 592 -22.81 4.66 -28.24
C THR A 592 -23.67 3.66 -29.03
N GLU A 593 -24.43 4.14 -30.01
CA GLU A 593 -25.42 3.32 -30.71
C GLU A 593 -24.80 2.44 -31.82
N GLY A 594 -24.77 1.13 -31.59
CA GLY A 594 -24.47 0.08 -32.57
C GLY A 594 -24.35 -1.31 -31.94
N ASP A 595 -24.66 -2.39 -32.67
CA ASP A 595 -24.63 -3.78 -32.15
C ASP A 595 -23.28 -4.18 -31.54
N ALA A 596 -22.19 -3.66 -32.12
CA ALA A 596 -20.83 -3.85 -31.62
C ALA A 596 -20.60 -3.18 -30.25
N ASP A 597 -21.23 -2.04 -29.99
CA ASP A 597 -21.16 -1.41 -28.67
C ASP A 597 -22.06 -2.10 -27.65
N ALA A 598 -23.23 -2.61 -28.04
CA ALA A 598 -24.07 -3.39 -27.11
C ALA A 598 -23.33 -4.63 -26.57
N GLN A 599 -22.61 -5.35 -27.44
CA GLN A 599 -21.76 -6.46 -27.04
C GLN A 599 -20.57 -5.99 -26.17
N GLY A 600 -19.94 -4.87 -26.53
CA GLY A 600 -18.88 -4.26 -25.73
C GLY A 600 -19.36 -3.86 -24.33
N GLN A 601 -20.53 -3.23 -24.23
CA GLN A 601 -21.13 -2.82 -22.97
C GLN A 601 -21.45 -4.02 -22.09
N LYS A 602 -21.95 -5.12 -22.67
CA LYS A 602 -22.15 -6.37 -21.93
C LYS A 602 -20.85 -6.94 -21.37
N GLN A 603 -19.75 -6.90 -22.12
CA GLN A 603 -18.44 -7.35 -21.64
C GLN A 603 -17.90 -6.45 -20.53
N ARG A 604 -18.06 -5.13 -20.66
CA ARG A 604 -17.63 -4.15 -19.63
C ARG A 604 -18.47 -4.25 -18.36
N ASP A 605 -19.78 -4.47 -18.48
CA ASP A 605 -20.67 -4.72 -17.33
C ASP A 605 -20.30 -6.03 -16.61
N ALA A 606 -20.05 -7.11 -17.36
CA ALA A 606 -19.57 -8.38 -16.79
C ALA A 606 -18.19 -8.24 -16.12
N MET A 607 -17.32 -7.36 -16.63
CA MET A 607 -16.06 -7.02 -15.97
C MET A 607 -16.30 -6.30 -14.65
N GLY A 608 -17.21 -5.32 -14.62
CA GLY A 608 -17.62 -4.64 -13.38
C GLY A 608 -18.16 -5.62 -12.34
N GLN A 609 -19.04 -6.53 -12.76
CA GLN A 609 -19.56 -7.61 -11.91
C GLN A 609 -18.44 -8.47 -11.34
N ALA A 610 -17.52 -8.94 -12.20
CA ALA A 610 -16.42 -9.79 -11.77
C ALA A 610 -15.52 -9.11 -10.75
N ILE A 611 -15.27 -7.80 -10.88
CA ILE A 611 -14.50 -7.02 -9.88
C ILE A 611 -15.29 -6.91 -8.57
N GLY A 612 -16.58 -6.58 -8.62
CA GLY A 612 -17.44 -6.48 -7.44
C GLY A 612 -17.54 -7.80 -6.65
N GLU A 613 -17.75 -8.91 -7.35
CA GLU A 613 -17.78 -10.24 -6.76
C GLU A 613 -16.43 -10.66 -6.18
N ALA A 614 -15.33 -10.43 -6.91
CA ALA A 614 -13.99 -10.71 -6.40
C ALA A 614 -13.64 -9.82 -5.19
N GLY A 615 -14.10 -8.57 -5.15
CA GLY A 615 -13.99 -7.67 -4.01
C GLY A 615 -14.69 -8.22 -2.77
N ARG A 616 -15.94 -8.68 -2.94
CA ARG A 616 -16.73 -9.36 -1.90
C ARG A 616 -16.04 -10.61 -1.38
N ASP A 617 -15.62 -11.48 -2.29
CA ASP A 617 -14.92 -12.70 -1.93
C ASP A 617 -13.63 -12.40 -1.17
N TRP A 618 -12.88 -11.38 -1.61
CA TRP A 618 -11.66 -10.97 -0.91
C TRP A 618 -11.97 -10.45 0.50
N SER A 619 -12.97 -9.58 0.64
CA SER A 619 -13.40 -9.03 1.93
C SER A 619 -13.81 -10.11 2.93
N LEU A 620 -14.54 -11.13 2.48
CA LEU A 620 -15.06 -12.21 3.34
C LEU A 620 -14.02 -13.32 3.63
N ASN A 621 -12.96 -13.42 2.84
CA ASN A 621 -12.00 -14.53 2.95
C ASN A 621 -10.56 -14.14 3.32
N TYR A 622 -10.20 -12.86 3.17
CA TYR A 622 -8.84 -12.36 3.37
C TYR A 622 -8.78 -11.15 4.33
N TRP A 623 -9.93 -10.56 4.64
CA TRP A 623 -10.12 -9.49 5.63
C TRP A 623 -11.09 -9.91 6.75
N ARG A 624 -10.95 -11.15 7.22
CA ARG A 624 -11.68 -11.63 8.40
C ARG A 624 -11.04 -11.10 9.68
N HIS A 625 -11.77 -11.22 10.79
CA HIS A 625 -11.20 -10.92 12.10
C HIS A 625 -9.93 -11.75 12.37
N GLU A 626 -9.87 -13.01 11.93
CA GLU A 626 -8.68 -13.85 12.04
C GLU A 626 -7.49 -13.32 11.23
N ASP A 627 -7.72 -12.77 10.04
CA ASP A 627 -6.65 -12.22 9.22
C ASP A 627 -6.09 -10.93 9.85
N MET A 628 -6.96 -10.13 10.46
CA MET A 628 -6.59 -8.96 11.27
C MET A 628 -5.75 -9.34 12.50
N VAL A 629 -6.19 -10.37 13.25
CA VAL A 629 -5.43 -10.91 14.38
C VAL A 629 -4.08 -11.46 13.93
N ALA A 630 -4.00 -12.20 12.82
CA ALA A 630 -2.74 -12.73 12.31
C ALA A 630 -1.74 -11.62 11.95
N TYR A 631 -2.22 -10.50 11.40
CA TYR A 631 -1.37 -9.35 11.10
C TYR A 631 -0.92 -8.61 12.35
N GLN A 632 -1.86 -8.30 13.25
CA GLN A 632 -1.53 -7.61 14.49
C GLN A 632 -0.60 -8.46 15.37
N PHE A 633 -0.83 -9.79 15.42
CA PHE A 633 0.06 -10.72 16.13
C PHE A 633 1.47 -10.66 15.54
N ARG A 634 1.60 -10.72 14.21
CA ARG A 634 2.91 -10.67 13.57
C ARG A 634 3.63 -9.36 13.86
N LEU A 635 2.93 -8.24 13.72
CA LEU A 635 3.47 -6.91 13.99
C LEU A 635 4.00 -6.79 15.43
N VAL A 636 3.25 -7.29 16.41
CA VAL A 636 3.66 -7.26 17.82
C VAL A 636 4.87 -8.14 18.08
N LEU A 637 5.00 -9.31 17.44
CA LEU A 637 6.21 -10.15 17.56
C LEU A 637 7.46 -9.44 17.01
N GLU A 638 7.34 -8.77 15.87
CA GLU A 638 8.45 -7.99 15.28
C GLU A 638 8.86 -6.83 16.19
N LEU A 639 7.89 -6.10 16.73
CA LEU A 639 8.14 -5.02 17.70
C LEU A 639 8.77 -5.55 19.01
N ALA A 640 8.32 -6.71 19.51
CA ALA A 640 8.89 -7.31 20.72
C ALA A 640 10.37 -7.63 20.52
N ARG A 641 10.72 -8.21 19.35
CA ARG A 641 12.10 -8.45 18.99
C ARG A 641 12.90 -7.16 18.87
N LEU A 642 12.36 -6.15 18.18
CA LEU A 642 13.02 -4.86 17.97
C LEU A 642 13.36 -4.16 19.30
N LEU A 643 12.46 -4.26 20.29
CA LEU A 643 12.61 -3.70 21.63
C LEU A 643 13.43 -4.57 22.60
N ASN A 644 13.85 -5.78 22.21
CA ASN A 644 14.63 -6.70 23.04
C ASN A 644 16.13 -6.34 23.02
N ASP A 645 16.80 -6.45 24.18
CA ASP A 645 18.25 -6.24 24.29
C ASP A 645 19.05 -7.32 23.54
N ASP A 646 18.58 -8.56 23.54
CA ASP A 646 19.10 -9.66 22.74
C ASP A 646 18.18 -9.94 21.54
N ARG A 647 18.34 -9.13 20.48
CA ARG A 647 17.55 -9.28 19.24
C ARG A 647 17.84 -10.60 18.52
N HIS A 648 19.04 -11.15 18.68
CA HIS A 648 19.43 -12.43 18.09
C HIS A 648 18.71 -13.58 18.79
N GLY A 649 18.78 -13.66 20.12
CA GLY A 649 18.00 -14.62 20.91
C GLY A 649 16.49 -14.43 20.82
N ALA A 650 16.03 -13.21 20.49
CA ALA A 650 14.63 -12.92 20.20
C ALA A 650 14.22 -13.22 18.73
N SER A 651 15.05 -13.91 17.96
CA SER A 651 14.71 -14.43 16.62
C SER A 651 14.32 -15.92 16.67
N TYR A 652 13.67 -16.39 15.61
CA TYR A 652 13.24 -17.78 15.46
C TYR A 652 14.46 -18.69 15.37
N ALA A 653 14.59 -19.60 16.31
CA ALA A 653 15.49 -20.74 16.23
C ALA A 653 14.71 -21.97 15.75
N PRO A 654 15.18 -22.69 14.71
CA PRO A 654 14.59 -23.98 14.38
C PRO A 654 14.72 -24.94 15.56
N PRO A 655 13.78 -25.87 15.76
CA PRO A 655 13.99 -26.96 16.72
C PRO A 655 15.29 -27.67 16.35
N MET A 656 16.18 -27.89 17.34
CA MET A 656 17.43 -28.61 17.12
C MET A 656 17.12 -29.96 16.48
N SER A 657 17.85 -30.30 15.42
CA SER A 657 17.69 -31.62 14.82
C SER A 657 18.21 -32.70 15.78
N ASP A 658 17.71 -33.92 15.68
CA ASP A 658 18.24 -35.04 16.48
C ASP A 658 19.75 -35.24 16.23
N GLU A 659 20.29 -34.81 15.08
CA GLU A 659 21.72 -34.83 14.76
C GLU A 659 22.55 -33.74 15.46
N ASP A 660 21.92 -32.65 15.92
CA ASP A 660 22.59 -31.57 16.68
C ASP A 660 22.57 -31.84 18.20
N ILE A 661 21.85 -32.88 18.63
CA ILE A 661 21.70 -33.30 20.05
C ILE A 661 22.75 -34.37 20.42
N PHE A 662 23.40 -34.99 19.44
CA PHE A 662 24.48 -35.97 19.61
C PHE A 662 25.82 -35.41 19.09
#